data_AF-A0A8B8QJ77-F1
#
_entry.id   AF-A0A8B8QJ77-F1
#
_cell.length_a   1.000
_cell.length_b   1.000
_cell.length_c   1.000
_cell.angle_alpha   90.00
_cell.angle_beta   90.00
_cell.angle_gamma   90.00
#
_symmetry.space_group_name_H-M   'P 1'
#
loop_
_entity.id
_entity.type
_entity.pdbx_description
1 polymer ?
#
loop_
_entity_poly.entity_id
_entity_poly.type
_entity_poly.pdbx_seq_one_letter_code
_entity_poly.pdbx_strand_id
1 'polypeptide(L)'
;MGTLAPGLSRKLKKVLESRTDTPEVLGSLNTLSTFYSDNTPQARRNLRSTIEKRGLGINREFLQASDTVQLALDRVEEEVNALAECCDRIAKALSSCTASTGDIISTTERLKQELEMTTQRQEIVSHFLRDYQLSNEEINALRGEDLNEEFFKALCHVQEIHANCKLLLRTHHQRAGLELMDMMAVYQEGAYERLCRWVQAECRKLGDTDNPEVSELLRTAVRCLKERPVLFKYCAEEVANMRHNALFRRFISALTRGGPGGMPRPIEVHAHDPLRYVGDMLGWLHQSLASERELVLALLYPDAVVDTGPTATRFSKNLENGSGKAESDMTFVLDRIFEGVCRPFKVRVEQALQSQPSLIVSYKLSNTLEFYSYTISDLLGRDTALCNTIWALKDAAQRTFFEILRSRGEKLLRYPPLVASDLSPPSAVRDGVSVLLEIIETHNSMMVPASAKKPDFDPVISAMLDPIIQMCEQAAEAHKSKGSGLSSRRRMSSDSSQISKSAVDAILSNGSPASSIQNSERPSKIFLINCLCAIQQPLLGHAVAAEYVKNLGSLIDKRLHVLVEKEVDAILSRCGLSDKMPLFQDALNKETSSSTSGACLANSEETSPSALSDCLKAFFGLILGSESSLPEFEQMQVPKLRSEACVEVAKSLAEAYDIIYNAIMDPSNGYSDPRSLARHPPDQIRTILGI
;
A
#
# COMPACT_ATOMS: atom_id res chain seq x y z
N MET A 1 -22.29 -175.22 91.20
CA MET A 1 -22.95 -175.85 92.36
C MET A 1 -23.25 -174.77 93.38
N GLY A 2 -24.51 -174.62 93.78
CA GLY A 2 -24.96 -173.66 94.81
C GLY A 2 -25.64 -172.40 94.26
N THR A 3 -26.93 -172.24 94.55
CA THR A 3 -27.90 -171.33 93.93
C THR A 3 -28.17 -170.02 94.71
N LEU A 4 -28.48 -168.96 93.94
CA LEU A 4 -29.23 -167.69 94.24
C LEU A 4 -28.46 -166.47 94.78
N ALA A 5 -28.76 -165.21 94.39
CA ALA A 5 -30.09 -164.61 94.13
C ALA A 5 -30.25 -163.72 92.85
N PRO A 6 -31.49 -163.57 92.31
CA PRO A 6 -31.78 -163.00 90.97
C PRO A 6 -31.64 -161.47 90.85
N GLY A 7 -31.70 -160.74 91.97
CA GLY A 7 -31.66 -159.27 91.98
C GLY A 7 -30.30 -158.69 91.60
N LEU A 8 -29.21 -159.42 91.88
CA LEU A 8 -27.85 -158.99 91.56
C LEU A 8 -27.56 -159.11 90.07
N SER A 9 -28.04 -160.16 89.41
CA SER A 9 -27.83 -160.37 87.98
C SER A 9 -28.47 -159.28 87.10
N ARG A 10 -29.62 -158.71 87.54
CA ARG A 10 -30.27 -157.58 86.84
C ARG A 10 -29.52 -156.26 86.99
N LYS A 11 -29.01 -155.96 88.19
CA LYS A 11 -28.23 -154.73 88.43
C LYS A 11 -26.89 -154.77 87.70
N LEU A 12 -26.22 -155.92 87.69
CA LEU A 12 -24.96 -156.09 86.97
C LEU A 12 -25.14 -155.90 85.46
N LYS A 13 -26.22 -156.47 84.89
CA LYS A 13 -26.53 -156.32 83.47
C LYS A 13 -26.85 -154.87 83.08
N LYS A 14 -27.57 -154.12 83.93
CA LYS A 14 -27.93 -152.71 83.69
C LYS A 14 -26.72 -151.75 83.74
N VAL A 15 -25.71 -152.07 84.56
CA VAL A 15 -24.46 -151.29 84.66
C VAL A 15 -23.51 -151.60 83.49
N LEU A 16 -23.51 -152.84 83.00
CA LEU A 16 -22.72 -153.24 81.83
C LEU A 16 -23.33 -152.75 80.50
N GLU A 17 -24.65 -152.56 80.42
CA GLU A 17 -25.32 -152.05 79.22
C GLU A 17 -25.26 -150.51 79.09
N SER A 18 -24.98 -149.77 80.17
CA SER A 18 -24.79 -148.32 80.11
C SER A 18 -23.41 -147.96 79.54
N ARG A 19 -23.37 -147.56 78.25
CA ARG A 19 -22.17 -147.02 77.58
C ARG A 19 -21.80 -145.66 78.20
N THR A 20 -20.74 -145.62 79.00
CA THR A 20 -20.28 -144.42 79.74
C THR A 20 -19.34 -143.50 78.95
N ASP A 21 -19.02 -143.82 77.69
CA ASP A 21 -17.88 -143.22 76.99
C ASP A 21 -18.27 -142.17 75.92
N THR A 22 -19.51 -141.66 75.90
CA THR A 22 -19.95 -140.63 74.94
C THR A 22 -19.45 -139.22 75.33
N PRO A 23 -18.96 -138.40 74.37
CA PRO A 23 -18.34 -137.09 74.66
C PRO A 23 -19.34 -136.08 75.25
N GLU A 24 -20.62 -136.12 74.88
CA GLU A 24 -21.66 -135.26 75.47
C GLU A 24 -21.89 -135.60 76.95
N VAL A 25 -21.88 -136.88 77.31
CA VAL A 25 -22.05 -137.31 78.71
C VAL A 25 -20.81 -136.95 79.51
N LEU A 26 -19.61 -137.11 78.94
CA LEU A 26 -18.37 -136.63 79.56
C LEU A 26 -18.34 -135.10 79.72
N GLY A 27 -18.79 -134.33 78.74
CA GLY A 27 -18.91 -132.87 78.82
C GLY A 27 -19.93 -132.42 79.87
N SER A 28 -21.06 -133.12 79.95
CA SER A 28 -22.09 -132.91 80.96
C SER A 28 -21.58 -133.27 82.35
N LEU A 29 -20.80 -134.36 82.48
CA LEU A 29 -20.19 -134.78 83.74
C LEU A 29 -19.04 -133.85 84.16
N ASN A 30 -18.24 -133.33 83.23
CA ASN A 30 -17.21 -132.32 83.51
C ASN A 30 -17.84 -131.03 84.02
N THR A 31 -18.90 -130.55 83.37
CA THR A 31 -19.65 -129.38 83.85
C THR A 31 -20.30 -129.67 85.20
N LEU A 32 -20.88 -130.85 85.42
CA LEU A 32 -21.40 -131.26 86.73
C LEU A 32 -20.29 -131.28 87.80
N SER A 33 -19.10 -131.79 87.45
CA SER A 33 -17.94 -131.87 88.33
C SER A 33 -17.44 -130.50 88.78
N THR A 34 -17.64 -129.43 87.99
CA THR A 34 -17.22 -128.08 88.42
C THR A 34 -17.95 -127.58 89.67
N PHE A 35 -19.14 -128.10 89.96
CA PHE A 35 -19.97 -127.62 91.09
C PHE A 35 -20.56 -128.72 91.98
N TYR A 36 -20.39 -130.00 91.63
CA TYR A 36 -20.85 -131.14 92.41
C TYR A 36 -19.67 -131.92 93.00
N SER A 37 -19.10 -131.39 94.08
CA SER A 37 -17.87 -131.91 94.70
C SER A 37 -18.10 -133.07 95.67
N ASP A 38 -19.23 -133.10 96.41
CA ASP A 38 -19.49 -134.09 97.47
C ASP A 38 -20.77 -134.89 97.27
N ASN A 39 -20.64 -136.22 97.27
CA ASN A 39 -21.74 -137.16 96.99
C ASN A 39 -22.55 -137.51 98.25
N THR A 40 -23.20 -136.51 98.85
CA THR A 40 -24.10 -136.68 100.00
C THR A 40 -25.55 -136.95 99.58
N PRO A 41 -26.38 -137.60 100.42
CA PRO A 41 -27.79 -137.84 100.09
C PRO A 41 -28.61 -136.55 99.91
N GLN A 42 -28.24 -135.45 100.60
CA GLN A 42 -28.82 -134.13 100.38
C GLN A 42 -28.39 -133.53 99.04
N ALA A 43 -27.12 -133.65 98.66
CA ALA A 43 -26.63 -133.18 97.38
C ALA A 43 -27.34 -133.89 96.20
N ARG A 44 -27.60 -135.20 96.28
CA ARG A 44 -28.34 -135.92 95.22
C ARG A 44 -29.77 -135.43 95.04
N ARG A 45 -30.47 -135.11 96.15
CA ARG A 45 -31.84 -134.56 96.08
C ARG A 45 -31.86 -133.15 95.49
N ASN A 46 -30.80 -132.36 95.72
CA ASN A 46 -30.76 -130.95 95.32
C ASN A 46 -30.10 -130.68 93.96
N LEU A 47 -29.42 -131.66 93.36
CA LEU A 47 -28.68 -131.50 92.10
C LEU A 47 -29.50 -130.84 90.98
N ARG A 48 -30.75 -131.27 90.78
CA ARG A 48 -31.64 -130.71 89.75
C ARG A 48 -31.93 -129.23 89.99
N SER A 49 -32.22 -128.85 91.24
CA SER A 49 -32.47 -127.47 91.61
C SER A 49 -31.23 -126.60 91.38
N THR A 50 -30.04 -127.09 91.68
CA THR A 50 -28.78 -126.37 91.44
C THR A 50 -28.53 -126.14 89.95
N ILE A 51 -28.79 -127.14 89.10
CA ILE A 51 -28.66 -127.03 87.64
C ILE A 51 -29.67 -126.02 87.09
N GLU A 52 -30.94 -126.12 87.47
CA GLU A 52 -32.00 -125.21 87.02
C GLU A 52 -31.71 -123.76 87.45
N LYS A 53 -31.20 -123.54 88.67
CA LYS A 53 -30.82 -122.21 89.16
C LYS A 53 -29.65 -121.60 88.39
N ARG A 54 -28.69 -122.43 87.96
CA ARG A 54 -27.57 -121.98 87.12
C ARG A 54 -28.03 -121.68 85.69
N GLY A 55 -28.90 -122.51 85.12
CA GLY A 55 -29.52 -122.24 83.81
C GLY A 55 -30.31 -120.94 83.79
N LEU A 56 -31.07 -120.65 84.85
CA LEU A 56 -31.74 -119.36 85.04
C LEU A 56 -30.75 -118.19 85.13
N GLY A 57 -29.60 -118.37 85.80
CA GLY A 57 -28.55 -117.35 85.89
C GLY A 57 -27.99 -116.96 84.52
N ILE A 58 -27.64 -117.96 83.70
CA ILE A 58 -27.08 -117.75 82.36
C ILE A 58 -28.10 -117.06 81.44
N ASN A 59 -29.37 -117.47 81.47
CA ASN A 59 -30.42 -116.82 80.68
C ASN A 59 -30.64 -115.35 81.10
N ARG A 60 -30.44 -115.04 82.38
CA ARG A 60 -30.56 -113.67 82.90
C ARG A 60 -29.40 -112.78 82.43
N GLU A 61 -28.18 -113.31 82.41
CA GLU A 61 -27.02 -112.62 81.83
C GLU A 61 -27.21 -112.35 80.33
N PHE A 62 -27.74 -113.32 79.58
CA PHE A 62 -28.01 -113.12 78.15
C PHE A 62 -29.05 -112.03 77.90
N LEU A 63 -30.14 -111.99 78.67
CA LEU A 63 -31.15 -110.94 78.54
C LEU A 63 -30.58 -109.55 78.86
N GLN A 64 -29.73 -109.44 79.89
CA GLN A 64 -29.08 -108.16 80.21
C GLN A 64 -28.10 -107.69 79.12
N ALA A 65 -27.38 -108.63 78.49
CA ALA A 65 -26.49 -108.31 77.37
C ALA A 65 -27.29 -107.95 76.09
N SER A 66 -28.45 -108.57 75.85
CA SER A 66 -29.28 -108.27 74.68
C SER A 66 -29.97 -106.90 74.79
N ASP A 67 -30.38 -106.51 76.00
CA ASP A 67 -31.05 -105.21 76.26
C ASP A 67 -30.13 -104.03 75.93
N THR A 68 -28.84 -104.14 76.27
CA THR A 68 -27.84 -103.11 75.93
C THR A 68 -27.62 -102.98 74.42
N VAL A 69 -27.69 -104.08 73.67
CA VAL A 69 -27.58 -104.04 72.20
C VAL A 69 -28.83 -103.43 71.57
N GLN A 70 -30.01 -103.74 72.10
CA GLN A 70 -31.28 -103.20 71.59
C GLN A 70 -31.33 -101.68 71.78
N LEU A 71 -31.00 -101.17 72.97
CA LEU A 71 -30.91 -99.74 73.23
C LEU A 71 -29.91 -99.02 72.32
N ALA A 72 -28.79 -99.66 71.98
CA ALA A 72 -27.82 -99.09 71.05
C ALA A 72 -28.36 -99.03 69.61
N LEU A 73 -29.14 -100.03 69.19
CA LEU A 73 -29.76 -100.07 67.86
C LEU A 73 -30.87 -99.02 67.73
N ASP A 74 -31.73 -98.89 68.76
CA ASP A 74 -32.80 -97.88 68.83
C ASP A 74 -32.20 -96.47 68.71
N ARG A 75 -31.06 -96.22 69.36
CA ARG A 75 -30.36 -94.94 69.27
C ARG A 75 -29.80 -94.65 67.87
N VAL A 76 -29.32 -95.67 67.16
CA VAL A 76 -28.87 -95.50 65.78
C VAL A 76 -30.05 -95.19 64.85
N GLU A 77 -31.19 -95.85 65.07
CA GLU A 77 -32.43 -95.55 64.33
C GLU A 77 -32.89 -94.10 64.56
N GLU A 78 -32.87 -93.62 65.81
CA GLU A 78 -33.17 -92.22 66.15
C GLU A 78 -32.24 -91.23 65.44
N GLU A 79 -30.93 -91.46 65.46
CA GLU A 79 -29.95 -90.58 64.79
C GLU A 79 -30.10 -90.58 63.25
N VAL A 80 -30.41 -91.73 62.65
CA VAL A 80 -30.68 -91.82 61.21
C VAL A 80 -31.96 -91.08 60.82
N ASN A 81 -33.01 -91.21 61.64
CA ASN A 81 -34.26 -90.47 61.43
C ASN A 81 -34.04 -88.96 61.59
N ALA A 82 -33.28 -88.53 62.60
CA ALA A 82 -32.92 -87.13 62.80
C ALA A 82 -32.10 -86.56 61.62
N LEU A 83 -31.20 -87.36 61.04
CA LEU A 83 -30.44 -86.97 59.86
C LEU A 83 -31.33 -86.83 58.62
N ALA A 84 -32.27 -87.76 58.40
CA ALA A 84 -33.24 -87.67 57.31
C ALA A 84 -34.09 -86.40 57.41
N GLU A 85 -34.60 -86.08 58.60
CA GLU A 85 -35.33 -84.83 58.85
C GLU A 85 -34.45 -83.58 58.64
N CYS A 86 -33.17 -83.65 58.98
CA CYS A 86 -32.23 -82.56 58.73
C CYS A 86 -32.04 -82.30 57.23
N CYS A 87 -31.81 -83.37 56.45
CA CYS A 87 -31.68 -83.28 55.00
C CYS A 87 -32.94 -82.71 54.34
N ASP A 88 -34.14 -83.12 54.78
CA ASP A 88 -35.40 -82.57 54.29
C ASP A 88 -35.57 -81.09 54.63
N ARG A 89 -35.18 -80.68 55.85
CA ARG A 89 -35.19 -79.27 56.25
C ARG A 89 -34.25 -78.44 55.39
N ILE A 90 -33.03 -78.93 55.13
CA ILE A 90 -32.05 -78.25 54.28
C ILE A 90 -32.56 -78.16 52.84
N ALA A 91 -33.13 -79.23 52.29
CA ALA A 91 -33.69 -79.24 50.94
C ALA A 91 -34.83 -78.20 50.80
N LYS A 92 -35.75 -78.15 51.77
CA LYS A 92 -36.84 -77.15 51.81
C LYS A 92 -36.31 -75.72 51.94
N ALA A 93 -35.32 -75.50 52.80
CA ALA A 93 -34.70 -74.20 52.98
C ALA A 93 -33.97 -73.75 51.71
N LEU A 94 -33.26 -74.67 51.04
CA LEU A 94 -32.55 -74.38 49.80
C LEU A 94 -33.53 -74.07 48.67
N SER A 95 -34.59 -74.86 48.48
CA SER A 95 -35.60 -74.58 47.45
C SER A 95 -36.31 -73.25 47.68
N SER A 96 -36.61 -72.91 48.95
CA SER A 96 -37.21 -71.63 49.30
C SER A 96 -36.26 -70.46 49.05
N CYS A 97 -34.98 -70.62 49.42
CA CYS A 97 -33.94 -69.63 49.17
C CYS A 97 -33.68 -69.44 47.67
N THR A 98 -33.63 -70.51 46.88
CA THR A 98 -33.45 -70.44 45.42
C THR A 98 -34.64 -69.75 44.74
N ALA A 99 -35.87 -70.03 45.18
CA ALA A 99 -37.06 -69.34 44.66
C ALA A 99 -37.01 -67.84 44.98
N SER A 100 -36.78 -67.47 46.25
CA SER A 100 -36.68 -66.07 46.66
C SER A 100 -35.50 -65.33 46.03
N THR A 101 -34.35 -65.99 45.89
CA THR A 101 -33.16 -65.43 45.24
C THR A 101 -33.37 -65.28 43.74
N GLY A 102 -34.10 -66.20 43.09
CA GLY A 102 -34.47 -66.10 41.67
C GLY A 102 -35.36 -64.88 41.41
N ASP A 103 -36.32 -64.62 42.29
CA ASP A 103 -37.16 -63.41 42.22
C ASP A 103 -36.33 -62.14 42.44
N ILE A 104 -35.39 -62.15 43.40
CA ILE A 104 -34.48 -61.02 43.63
C ILE A 104 -33.54 -60.80 42.43
N ILE A 105 -32.99 -61.85 41.83
CA ILE A 105 -32.11 -61.74 40.67
C ILE A 105 -32.88 -61.20 39.47
N SER A 106 -34.06 -61.74 39.17
CA SER A 106 -34.87 -61.28 38.04
C SER A 106 -35.33 -59.82 38.22
N THR A 107 -35.72 -59.44 39.44
CA THR A 107 -36.04 -58.03 39.75
C THR A 107 -34.82 -57.12 39.69
N THR A 108 -33.64 -57.58 40.12
CA THR A 108 -32.38 -56.83 40.02
C THR A 108 -31.96 -56.65 38.56
N GLU A 109 -32.09 -57.69 37.73
CA GLU A 109 -31.75 -57.62 36.30
C GLU A 109 -32.72 -56.71 35.54
N ARG A 110 -34.02 -56.77 35.86
CA ARG A 110 -35.02 -55.82 35.35
C ARG A 110 -34.68 -54.38 35.74
N LEU A 111 -34.40 -54.12 37.01
CA LEU A 111 -34.04 -52.79 37.50
C LEU A 111 -32.73 -52.28 36.87
N LYS A 112 -31.76 -53.15 36.62
CA LYS A 112 -30.52 -52.80 35.93
C LYS A 112 -30.78 -52.39 34.48
N GLN A 113 -31.63 -53.12 33.76
CA GLN A 113 -32.04 -52.75 32.40
C GLN A 113 -32.84 -51.44 32.38
N GLU A 114 -33.74 -51.23 33.35
CA GLU A 114 -34.48 -49.98 33.50
C GLU A 114 -33.56 -48.79 33.81
N LEU A 115 -32.56 -48.99 34.67
CA LEU A 115 -31.53 -47.99 34.97
C LEU A 115 -30.76 -47.64 33.69
N GLU A 116 -30.28 -48.63 32.94
CA GLU A 116 -29.52 -48.43 31.71
C GLU A 116 -30.32 -47.65 30.65
N MET A 117 -31.58 -48.05 30.41
CA MET A 117 -32.49 -47.33 29.51
C MET A 117 -32.75 -45.89 29.99
N THR A 118 -32.89 -45.69 31.31
CA THR A 118 -33.13 -44.36 31.88
C THR A 118 -31.88 -43.48 31.74
N THR A 119 -30.69 -44.03 31.95
CA THR A 119 -29.42 -43.29 31.75
C THR A 119 -29.21 -42.90 30.28
N GLN A 120 -29.48 -43.79 29.33
CA GLN A 120 -29.41 -43.46 27.90
C GLN A 120 -30.41 -42.37 27.52
N ARG A 121 -31.64 -42.44 28.04
CA ARG A 121 -32.64 -41.37 27.83
C ARG A 121 -32.20 -40.04 28.42
N GLN A 122 -31.60 -40.05 29.61
CA GLN A 122 -31.05 -38.86 30.24
C GLN A 122 -29.93 -38.24 29.39
N GLU A 123 -29.02 -39.07 28.86
CA GLU A 123 -27.96 -38.60 27.96
C GLU A 123 -28.53 -37.96 26.70
N ILE A 124 -29.48 -38.61 26.03
CA ILE A 124 -30.14 -38.06 24.83
C ILE A 124 -30.82 -36.73 25.13
N VAL A 125 -31.55 -36.63 26.25
CA VAL A 125 -32.18 -35.38 26.66
C VAL A 125 -31.13 -34.31 26.96
N SER A 126 -30.03 -34.65 27.62
CA SER A 126 -28.96 -33.69 27.92
C SER A 126 -28.28 -33.15 26.65
N HIS A 127 -28.04 -34.00 25.65
CA HIS A 127 -27.53 -33.59 24.35
C HIS A 127 -28.54 -32.73 23.60
N PHE A 128 -29.81 -33.13 23.59
CA PHE A 128 -30.87 -32.36 22.95
C PHE A 128 -31.05 -30.96 23.57
N LEU A 129 -31.04 -30.87 24.90
CA LEU A 129 -31.14 -29.58 25.60
C LEU A 129 -29.93 -28.69 25.31
N ARG A 130 -28.72 -29.25 25.29
CA ARG A 130 -27.53 -28.48 24.94
C ARG A 130 -27.60 -27.97 23.50
N ASP A 131 -27.99 -28.82 22.56
CA ASP A 131 -27.91 -28.48 21.12
C ASP A 131 -29.08 -27.59 20.64
N TYR A 132 -30.16 -27.47 21.42
CA TYR A 132 -31.39 -26.75 21.05
C TYR A 132 -31.96 -25.79 22.11
N GLN A 133 -31.34 -25.64 23.29
CA GLN A 133 -31.81 -24.73 24.32
C GLN A 133 -30.65 -23.92 24.92
N LEU A 134 -30.87 -22.61 25.07
CA LEU A 134 -29.96 -21.73 25.79
C LEU A 134 -30.13 -21.91 27.30
N SER A 135 -29.01 -21.88 28.02
CA SER A 135 -29.03 -21.82 29.49
C SER A 135 -29.49 -20.44 29.96
N ASN A 136 -29.99 -20.35 31.21
CA ASN A 136 -30.37 -19.07 31.80
C ASN A 136 -29.16 -18.12 31.95
N GLU A 137 -27.95 -18.67 32.11
CA GLU A 137 -26.70 -17.90 32.18
C GLU A 137 -26.38 -17.26 30.82
N GLU A 138 -26.56 -17.99 29.72
CA GLU A 138 -26.37 -17.48 28.37
C GLU A 138 -27.40 -16.41 28.02
N ILE A 139 -28.66 -16.62 28.38
CA ILE A 139 -29.73 -15.61 28.20
C ILE A 139 -29.39 -14.34 29.00
N ASN A 140 -28.88 -14.49 30.22
CA ASN A 140 -28.46 -13.37 31.04
C ASN A 140 -27.23 -12.67 30.46
N ALA A 141 -26.25 -13.40 29.90
CA ALA A 141 -25.09 -12.81 29.24
C ALA A 141 -25.50 -11.99 27.99
N LEU A 142 -26.47 -12.48 27.20
CA LEU A 142 -27.01 -11.77 26.04
C LEU A 142 -27.79 -10.51 26.45
N ARG A 143 -28.44 -10.52 27.63
CA ARG A 143 -29.31 -9.43 28.12
C ARG A 143 -28.66 -8.43 29.08
N GLY A 144 -27.68 -8.82 29.88
CA GLY A 144 -27.08 -8.00 30.94
C GLY A 144 -26.00 -7.07 30.42
N GLU A 145 -25.84 -5.86 30.97
CA GLU A 145 -25.23 -4.66 30.33
C GLU A 145 -23.77 -4.76 29.83
N ASP A 146 -22.93 -5.63 30.38
CA ASP A 146 -21.51 -5.73 30.01
C ASP A 146 -21.22 -6.69 28.85
N LEU A 147 -20.25 -6.33 28.02
CA LEU A 147 -19.77 -7.13 26.89
C LEU A 147 -18.49 -7.88 27.28
N ASN A 148 -18.66 -9.15 27.61
CA ASN A 148 -17.59 -10.04 28.07
C ASN A 148 -17.41 -11.22 27.11
N GLU A 149 -16.39 -12.05 27.33
CA GLU A 149 -16.20 -13.29 26.56
C GLU A 149 -17.44 -14.22 26.60
N GLU A 150 -18.17 -14.20 27.72
CA GLU A 150 -19.42 -14.96 27.89
C GLU A 150 -20.51 -14.53 26.91
N PHE A 151 -20.59 -13.23 26.58
CA PHE A 151 -21.52 -12.74 25.56
C PHE A 151 -21.19 -13.33 24.18
N PHE A 152 -19.91 -13.32 23.80
CA PHE A 152 -19.49 -13.86 22.50
C PHE A 152 -19.70 -15.37 22.43
N LYS A 153 -19.42 -16.11 23.52
CA LYS A 153 -19.71 -17.55 23.61
C LYS A 153 -21.22 -17.84 23.48
N ALA A 154 -22.06 -17.09 24.19
CA ALA A 154 -23.50 -17.22 24.09
C ALA A 154 -24.03 -16.89 22.69
N LEU A 155 -23.49 -15.84 22.03
CA LEU A 155 -23.87 -15.47 20.68
C LEU A 155 -23.46 -16.55 19.64
N CYS A 156 -22.27 -17.14 19.78
CA CYS A 156 -21.85 -18.28 18.96
C CYS A 156 -22.81 -19.46 19.16
N HIS A 157 -23.17 -19.78 20.41
CA HIS A 157 -24.11 -20.86 20.69
C HIS A 157 -25.50 -20.59 20.10
N VAL A 158 -26.03 -19.36 20.16
CA VAL A 158 -27.28 -18.96 19.47
C VAL A 158 -27.19 -19.23 17.96
N GLN A 159 -26.07 -18.89 17.33
CA GLN A 159 -25.86 -19.13 15.90
C GLN A 159 -25.80 -20.63 15.57
N GLU A 160 -25.14 -21.42 16.41
CA GLU A 160 -25.07 -22.88 16.30
C GLU A 160 -26.47 -23.51 16.42
N ILE A 161 -27.25 -23.13 17.44
CA ILE A 161 -28.64 -23.58 17.59
C ILE A 161 -29.46 -23.18 16.36
N HIS A 162 -29.36 -21.93 15.91
CA HIS A 162 -30.07 -21.46 14.72
C HIS A 162 -29.67 -22.26 13.45
N ALA A 163 -28.41 -22.68 13.33
CA ALA A 163 -27.95 -23.56 12.25
C ALA A 163 -28.50 -24.99 12.41
N ASN A 164 -28.50 -25.54 13.62
CA ASN A 164 -29.06 -26.84 13.96
C ASN A 164 -30.58 -26.90 13.70
N CYS A 165 -31.31 -25.80 13.93
CA CYS A 165 -32.73 -25.69 13.58
C CYS A 165 -32.97 -25.90 12.08
N LYS A 166 -32.05 -25.48 11.20
CA LYS A 166 -32.17 -25.74 9.76
C LYS A 166 -32.14 -27.24 9.43
N LEU A 167 -31.42 -28.04 10.23
CA LEU A 167 -31.45 -29.50 10.12
C LEU A 167 -32.78 -30.06 10.63
N LEU A 168 -33.30 -29.52 11.75
CA LEU A 168 -34.58 -29.93 12.32
C LEU A 168 -35.77 -29.67 11.37
N LEU A 169 -35.72 -28.58 10.57
CA LEU A 169 -36.70 -28.28 9.52
C LEU A 169 -36.77 -29.34 8.41
N ARG A 170 -35.71 -30.16 8.23
CA ARG A 170 -35.69 -31.28 7.26
C ARG A 170 -36.35 -32.54 7.83
N THR A 171 -36.66 -32.56 9.12
CA THR A 171 -37.29 -33.70 9.82
C THR A 171 -38.80 -33.48 9.97
N HIS A 172 -39.49 -34.43 10.62
CA HIS A 172 -40.93 -34.34 10.89
C HIS A 172 -41.31 -33.27 11.94
N HIS A 173 -40.35 -32.69 12.66
CA HIS A 173 -40.58 -31.70 13.72
C HIS A 173 -40.41 -30.25 13.23
N GLN A 174 -41.00 -29.93 12.07
CA GLN A 174 -40.84 -28.62 11.41
C GLN A 174 -41.35 -27.46 12.25
N ARG A 175 -42.51 -27.62 12.92
CA ARG A 175 -43.10 -26.57 13.76
C ARG A 175 -42.20 -26.18 14.93
N ALA A 176 -41.66 -27.16 15.65
CA ALA A 176 -40.72 -26.90 16.74
C ALA A 176 -39.42 -26.27 16.23
N GLY A 177 -38.94 -26.69 15.04
CA GLY A 177 -37.79 -26.06 14.39
C GLY A 177 -38.02 -24.60 14.00
N LEU A 178 -39.22 -24.24 13.53
CA LEU A 178 -39.59 -22.86 13.22
C LEU A 178 -39.71 -22.01 14.49
N GLU A 179 -40.44 -22.48 15.50
CA GLU A 179 -40.61 -21.76 16.77
C GLU A 179 -39.26 -21.50 17.45
N LEU A 180 -38.34 -22.48 17.43
CA LEU A 180 -37.00 -22.33 17.99
C LEU A 180 -36.13 -21.40 17.16
N MET A 181 -36.24 -21.46 15.82
CA MET A 181 -35.53 -20.56 14.92
C MET A 181 -35.96 -19.10 15.11
N ASP A 182 -37.26 -18.84 15.23
CA ASP A 182 -37.80 -17.51 15.50
C ASP A 182 -37.31 -16.98 16.86
N MET A 183 -37.31 -17.84 17.89
CA MET A 183 -36.78 -17.46 19.21
C MET A 183 -35.29 -17.13 19.16
N MET A 184 -34.48 -17.95 18.48
CA MET A 184 -33.04 -17.68 18.31
C MET A 184 -32.79 -16.41 17.48
N ALA A 185 -33.60 -16.14 16.46
CA ALA A 185 -33.50 -14.92 15.66
C ALA A 185 -33.74 -13.67 16.52
N VAL A 186 -34.73 -13.68 17.42
CA VAL A 186 -34.98 -12.58 18.36
C VAL A 186 -33.79 -12.34 19.29
N TYR A 187 -33.20 -13.41 19.84
CA TYR A 187 -31.98 -13.29 20.66
C TYR A 187 -30.80 -12.76 19.86
N GLN A 188 -30.63 -13.23 18.63
CA GLN A 188 -29.56 -12.81 17.73
C GLN A 188 -29.69 -11.33 17.34
N GLU A 189 -30.89 -10.86 17.00
CA GLU A 189 -31.18 -9.45 16.69
C GLU A 189 -30.90 -8.54 17.89
N GLY A 190 -31.40 -8.89 19.08
CA GLY A 190 -31.16 -8.12 20.30
C GLY A 190 -29.67 -8.06 20.65
N ALA A 191 -28.95 -9.17 20.48
CA ALA A 191 -27.51 -9.24 20.71
C ALA A 191 -26.72 -8.35 19.74
N TYR A 192 -27.02 -8.41 18.44
CA TYR A 192 -26.32 -7.57 17.44
C TYR A 192 -26.66 -6.08 17.57
N GLU A 193 -27.91 -5.73 17.91
CA GLU A 193 -28.28 -4.34 18.15
C GLU A 193 -27.48 -3.76 19.32
N ARG A 194 -27.33 -4.55 20.40
CA ARG A 194 -26.53 -4.17 21.55
C ARG A 194 -25.04 -4.12 21.25
N LEU A 195 -24.51 -5.10 20.52
CA LEU A 195 -23.13 -5.10 20.05
C LEU A 195 -22.84 -3.84 19.22
N CYS A 196 -23.75 -3.47 18.31
CA CYS A 196 -23.66 -2.24 17.53
C CYS A 196 -23.62 -0.99 18.42
N ARG A 197 -24.54 -0.85 19.38
CA ARG A 197 -24.55 0.29 20.32
C ARG A 197 -23.26 0.41 21.14
N TRP A 198 -22.73 -0.72 21.61
CA TRP A 198 -21.48 -0.72 22.37
C TRP A 198 -20.28 -0.37 21.50
N VAL A 199 -20.17 -0.95 20.29
CA VAL A 199 -19.12 -0.61 19.34
C VAL A 199 -19.16 0.89 19.01
N GLN A 200 -20.35 1.46 18.82
CA GLN A 200 -20.50 2.91 18.65
C GLN A 200 -20.00 3.71 19.84
N ALA A 201 -20.36 3.31 21.07
CA ALA A 201 -19.91 3.99 22.28
C ALA A 201 -18.38 3.92 22.44
N GLU A 202 -17.78 2.77 22.14
CA GLU A 202 -16.34 2.58 22.24
C GLU A 202 -15.58 3.35 21.14
N CYS A 203 -16.12 3.35 19.92
CA CYS A 203 -15.61 4.18 18.84
C CYS A 203 -15.72 5.68 19.16
N ARG A 204 -16.74 6.12 19.93
CA ARG A 204 -16.87 7.53 20.34
C ARG A 204 -15.73 7.94 21.25
N LYS A 205 -15.39 7.10 22.23
CA LYS A 205 -14.22 7.29 23.08
C LYS A 205 -12.94 7.37 22.25
N LEU A 206 -12.82 6.52 21.23
CA LEU A 206 -11.70 6.52 20.27
C LEU A 206 -11.55 7.87 19.53
N GLY A 207 -12.67 8.55 19.27
CA GLY A 207 -12.70 9.87 18.62
C GLY A 207 -12.28 11.03 19.52
N ASP A 208 -12.38 10.87 20.85
CA ASP A 208 -12.01 11.92 21.80
C ASP A 208 -10.51 11.90 22.14
N THR A 209 -9.84 10.78 21.91
CA THR A 209 -8.39 10.62 22.12
C THR A 209 -7.59 10.84 20.83
N ASP A 210 -6.49 11.60 20.93
CA ASP A 210 -5.62 11.91 19.78
C ASP A 210 -4.85 10.69 19.25
N ASN A 211 -4.44 9.79 20.14
CA ASN A 211 -3.76 8.53 19.84
C ASN A 211 -4.54 7.34 20.45
N PRO A 212 -5.60 6.88 19.78
CA PRO A 212 -6.39 5.78 20.28
C PRO A 212 -5.70 4.41 20.10
N GLU A 213 -5.71 3.61 21.16
CA GLU A 213 -5.37 2.18 21.09
C GLU A 213 -6.66 1.36 20.94
N VAL A 214 -6.72 0.50 19.92
CA VAL A 214 -7.88 -0.37 19.68
C VAL A 214 -7.79 -1.58 20.61
N SER A 215 -8.75 -1.72 21.53
CA SER A 215 -8.82 -2.86 22.43
C SER A 215 -9.14 -4.16 21.70
N GLU A 216 -8.66 -5.29 22.22
CA GLU A 216 -8.87 -6.61 21.60
C GLU A 216 -10.36 -7.02 21.61
N LEU A 217 -11.11 -6.57 22.61
CA LEU A 217 -12.57 -6.72 22.67
C LEU A 217 -13.27 -5.96 21.54
N LEU A 218 -12.84 -4.74 21.23
CA LEU A 218 -13.39 -3.95 20.12
C LEU A 218 -13.09 -4.60 18.77
N ARG A 219 -11.87 -5.14 18.57
CA ARG A 219 -11.52 -5.91 17.36
C ARG A 219 -12.43 -7.12 17.18
N THR A 220 -12.67 -7.87 18.27
CA THR A 220 -13.53 -9.06 18.25
C THR A 220 -14.99 -8.69 17.99
N ALA A 221 -15.48 -7.60 18.58
CA ALA A 221 -16.82 -7.07 18.34
C ALA A 221 -17.03 -6.65 16.88
N VAL A 222 -16.09 -5.92 16.29
CA VAL A 222 -16.15 -5.51 14.87
C VAL A 222 -16.06 -6.72 13.94
N ARG A 223 -15.24 -7.72 14.27
CA ARG A 223 -15.17 -8.99 13.53
C ARG A 223 -16.53 -9.69 13.49
N CYS A 224 -17.22 -9.78 14.63
CA CYS A 224 -18.56 -10.37 14.71
C CYS A 224 -19.61 -9.56 13.93
N LEU A 225 -19.53 -8.22 13.95
CA LEU A 225 -20.43 -7.37 13.17
C LEU A 225 -20.28 -7.52 11.65
N LYS A 226 -19.10 -7.92 11.13
CA LYS A 226 -18.90 -8.16 9.69
C LYS A 226 -19.81 -9.24 9.11
N GLU A 227 -20.28 -10.17 9.93
CA GLU A 227 -21.25 -11.20 9.52
C GLU A 227 -22.62 -10.59 9.13
N ARG A 228 -22.88 -9.34 9.55
CA ARG A 228 -24.06 -8.54 9.20
C ARG A 228 -23.62 -7.25 8.48
N PRO A 229 -23.44 -7.29 7.14
CA PRO A 229 -22.89 -6.17 6.37
C PRO A 229 -23.60 -4.81 6.57
N VAL A 230 -24.91 -4.82 6.80
CA VAL A 230 -25.70 -3.59 7.01
C VAL A 230 -25.30 -2.90 8.32
N LEU A 231 -25.18 -3.65 9.42
CA LEU A 231 -24.79 -3.12 10.73
C LEU A 231 -23.31 -2.69 10.73
N PHE A 232 -22.45 -3.47 10.08
CA PHE A 232 -21.04 -3.13 9.90
C PHE A 232 -20.87 -1.81 9.15
N LYS A 233 -21.58 -1.62 8.04
CA LYS A 233 -21.54 -0.37 7.27
C LYS A 233 -21.96 0.84 8.10
N TYR A 234 -23.04 0.71 8.87
CA TYR A 234 -23.50 1.77 9.76
C TYR A 234 -22.46 2.12 10.84
N CYS A 235 -21.81 1.11 11.45
CA CYS A 235 -20.73 1.35 12.40
C CYS A 235 -19.52 2.03 11.75
N ALA A 236 -19.13 1.61 10.54
CA ALA A 236 -18.01 2.21 9.80
C ALA A 236 -18.28 3.69 9.45
N GLU A 237 -19.51 4.03 9.04
CA GLU A 237 -19.93 5.41 8.78
C GLU A 237 -19.90 6.28 10.04
N GLU A 238 -20.38 5.77 11.18
CA GLU A 238 -20.31 6.48 12.46
C GLU A 238 -18.87 6.72 12.92
N VAL A 239 -18.00 5.70 12.79
CA VAL A 239 -16.55 5.83 13.04
C VAL A 239 -15.95 6.91 12.16
N ALA A 240 -16.25 6.89 10.86
CA ALA A 240 -15.76 7.89 9.91
C ALA A 240 -16.20 9.30 10.31
N ASN A 241 -17.48 9.49 10.67
CA ASN A 241 -18.02 10.79 11.10
C ASN A 241 -17.37 11.29 12.40
N MET A 242 -17.11 10.41 13.37
CA MET A 242 -16.48 10.77 14.63
C MET A 242 -14.99 11.13 14.45
N ARG A 243 -14.25 10.30 13.70
CA ARG A 243 -12.85 10.58 13.35
C ARG A 243 -12.71 11.81 12.46
N HIS A 244 -13.65 12.07 11.56
CA HIS A 244 -13.73 13.32 10.79
C HIS A 244 -13.75 14.55 11.70
N ASN A 245 -14.65 14.57 12.68
CA ASN A 245 -14.77 15.70 13.62
C ASN A 245 -13.52 15.85 14.49
N ALA A 246 -12.94 14.73 14.94
CA ALA A 246 -11.71 14.73 15.72
C ALA A 246 -10.52 15.28 14.90
N LEU A 247 -10.32 14.76 13.69
CA LEU A 247 -9.27 15.18 12.77
C LEU A 247 -9.41 16.66 12.40
N PHE A 248 -10.63 17.13 12.13
CA PHE A 248 -10.90 18.54 11.88
C PHE A 248 -10.47 19.42 13.06
N ARG A 249 -10.86 19.07 14.29
CA ARG A 249 -10.45 19.81 15.50
C ARG A 249 -8.93 19.79 15.69
N ARG A 250 -8.30 18.64 15.50
CA ARG A 250 -6.84 18.47 15.58
C ARG A 250 -6.12 19.32 14.54
N PHE A 251 -6.62 19.40 13.31
CA PHE A 251 -6.05 20.23 12.26
C PHE A 251 -6.13 21.71 12.62
N ILE A 252 -7.30 22.21 13.04
CA ILE A 252 -7.46 23.60 13.47
C ILE A 252 -6.59 23.91 14.69
N SER A 253 -6.47 22.98 15.64
CA SER A 253 -5.58 23.13 16.79
C SER A 253 -4.11 23.19 16.37
N ALA A 254 -3.67 22.34 15.43
CA ALA A 254 -2.31 22.38 14.89
C ALA A 254 -2.01 23.71 14.19
N LEU A 255 -2.99 24.27 13.46
CA LEU A 255 -2.86 25.57 12.82
C LEU A 255 -2.74 26.72 13.84
N THR A 256 -3.61 26.75 14.85
CA THR A 256 -3.81 27.93 15.73
C THR A 256 -3.10 27.87 17.08
N ARG A 257 -2.96 26.67 17.66
CA ARG A 257 -2.43 26.45 19.03
C ARG A 257 -1.12 25.65 19.05
N GLY A 258 -0.87 24.85 18.02
CA GLY A 258 0.28 23.94 17.98
C GLY A 258 0.06 22.67 18.81
N GLY A 259 1.14 21.99 19.16
CA GLY A 259 1.10 20.77 19.97
C GLY A 259 0.94 21.01 21.48
N PRO A 260 0.84 19.93 22.28
CA PRO A 260 0.68 20.02 23.74
C PRO A 260 1.77 20.88 24.38
N GLY A 261 1.39 21.91 25.12
CA GLY A 261 2.34 22.86 25.72
C GLY A 261 2.89 23.92 24.74
N GLY A 262 2.28 24.09 23.57
CA GLY A 262 2.68 25.08 22.56
C GLY A 262 3.85 24.62 21.67
N MET A 263 4.22 23.34 21.77
CA MET A 263 5.29 22.71 20.98
C MET A 263 4.77 21.43 20.30
N PRO A 264 4.96 21.25 18.99
CA PRO A 264 5.48 22.23 18.03
C PRO A 264 4.59 23.48 17.96
N ARG A 265 5.19 24.62 17.57
CA ARG A 265 4.48 25.91 17.48
C ARG A 265 3.30 25.84 16.50
N PRO A 266 2.27 26.70 16.66
CA PRO A 266 1.19 26.79 15.68
C PRO A 266 1.71 27.01 14.26
N ILE A 267 1.17 26.26 13.30
CA ILE A 267 1.60 26.36 11.90
C ILE A 267 1.36 27.76 11.33
N GLU A 268 0.31 28.47 11.79
CA GLU A 268 0.01 29.86 11.40
C GLU A 268 1.14 30.86 11.66
N VAL A 269 2.04 30.58 12.59
CA VAL A 269 3.21 31.43 12.86
C VAL A 269 4.10 31.56 11.61
N HIS A 270 4.10 30.54 10.76
CA HIS A 270 4.88 30.51 9.52
C HIS A 270 4.15 31.13 8.31
N ALA A 271 2.96 31.74 8.47
CA ALA A 271 2.19 32.28 7.35
C ALA A 271 2.92 33.36 6.51
N HIS A 272 3.97 33.98 7.07
CA HIS A 272 4.85 34.92 6.35
C HIS A 272 5.82 34.24 5.37
N ASP A 273 6.04 32.93 5.52
CA ASP A 273 6.84 32.08 4.62
C ASP A 273 5.90 31.04 3.97
N PRO A 274 5.35 31.34 2.78
CA PRO A 274 4.38 30.48 2.12
C PRO A 274 4.87 29.04 1.90
N LEU A 275 6.16 28.86 1.58
CA LEU A 275 6.71 27.53 1.28
C LEU A 275 6.71 26.65 2.53
N ARG A 276 7.20 27.20 3.65
CA ARG A 276 7.19 26.50 4.93
C ARG A 276 5.76 26.28 5.44
N TYR A 277 4.91 27.29 5.35
CA TYR A 277 3.53 27.21 5.82
C TYR A 277 2.72 26.11 5.11
N VAL A 278 2.79 26.05 3.78
CA VAL A 278 2.12 25.01 2.99
C VAL A 278 2.78 23.65 3.21
N GLY A 279 4.11 23.61 3.29
CA GLY A 279 4.87 22.39 3.60
C GLY A 279 4.51 21.77 4.95
N ASP A 280 4.41 22.57 6.00
CA ASP A 280 4.03 22.13 7.35
C ASP A 280 2.59 21.59 7.37
N MET A 281 1.65 22.23 6.65
CA MET A 281 0.28 21.74 6.51
C MET A 281 0.22 20.39 5.77
N LEU A 282 0.94 20.26 4.66
CA LEU A 282 1.01 19.01 3.88
C LEU A 282 1.67 17.88 4.68
N GLY A 283 2.76 18.18 5.40
CA GLY A 283 3.43 17.23 6.28
C GLY A 283 2.50 16.74 7.40
N TRP A 284 1.74 17.65 8.02
CA TRP A 284 0.74 17.30 9.03
C TRP A 284 -0.38 16.41 8.46
N LEU A 285 -0.88 16.74 7.26
CA LEU A 285 -1.91 15.94 6.58
C LEU A 285 -1.41 14.54 6.25
N HIS A 286 -0.20 14.43 5.69
CA HIS A 286 0.43 13.15 5.36
C HIS A 286 0.67 12.28 6.61
N GLN A 287 1.20 12.87 7.70
CA GLN A 287 1.38 12.15 8.96
C GLN A 287 0.04 11.68 9.53
N SER A 288 -0.97 12.55 9.54
CA SER A 288 -2.30 12.20 10.04
C SER A 288 -2.94 11.10 9.19
N LEU A 289 -2.73 11.12 7.87
CA LEU A 289 -3.23 10.08 6.97
C LEU A 289 -2.61 8.72 7.29
N ALA A 290 -1.31 8.67 7.56
CA ALA A 290 -0.65 7.45 7.98
C ALA A 290 -1.26 6.90 9.29
N SER A 291 -1.45 7.77 10.30
CA SER A 291 -2.04 7.37 11.59
C SER A 291 -3.50 6.93 11.48
N GLU A 292 -4.34 7.62 10.71
CA GLU A 292 -5.74 7.21 10.51
C GLU A 292 -5.83 5.91 9.69
N ARG A 293 -4.95 5.72 8.70
CA ARG A 293 -4.90 4.47 7.92
C ARG A 293 -4.53 3.29 8.81
N GLU A 294 -3.56 3.44 9.69
CA GLU A 294 -3.19 2.42 10.67
C GLU A 294 -4.35 2.11 11.63
N LEU A 295 -5.04 3.14 12.14
CA LEU A 295 -6.20 2.98 13.01
C LEU A 295 -7.35 2.23 12.33
N VAL A 296 -7.69 2.61 11.09
CA VAL A 296 -8.76 1.98 10.30
C VAL A 296 -8.40 0.53 9.98
N LEU A 297 -7.13 0.24 9.66
CA LEU A 297 -6.64 -1.12 9.46
C LEU A 297 -6.76 -1.94 10.76
N ALA A 298 -6.33 -1.40 11.90
CA ALA A 298 -6.40 -2.10 13.18
C ALA A 298 -7.84 -2.37 13.65
N LEU A 299 -8.80 -1.50 13.29
CA LEU A 299 -10.21 -1.61 13.66
C LEU A 299 -10.99 -2.52 12.70
N LEU A 300 -10.88 -2.27 11.39
CA LEU A 300 -11.68 -2.95 10.39
C LEU A 300 -11.02 -4.24 9.89
N TYR A 301 -9.71 -4.40 9.96
CA TYR A 301 -8.99 -5.58 9.44
C TYR A 301 -7.95 -6.12 10.44
N PRO A 302 -8.37 -6.53 11.65
CA PRO A 302 -7.45 -7.03 12.68
C PRO A 302 -6.64 -8.25 12.21
N ASP A 303 -7.20 -9.09 11.33
CA ASP A 303 -6.56 -10.32 10.86
C ASP A 303 -5.43 -10.06 9.83
N ALA A 304 -5.40 -8.88 9.19
CA ALA A 304 -4.32 -8.51 8.26
C ALA A 304 -2.98 -8.22 8.98
N VAL A 305 -3.03 -7.97 10.30
CA VAL A 305 -1.85 -7.64 11.12
C VAL A 305 -1.20 -8.90 11.71
N VAL A 306 -1.94 -10.01 11.80
CA VAL A 306 -1.50 -11.25 12.48
C VAL A 306 -0.82 -12.24 11.52
N ASP A 307 -0.92 -12.04 10.20
CA ASP A 307 -0.44 -13.00 9.19
C ASP A 307 1.08 -12.87 8.86
N THR A 308 1.90 -12.61 9.88
CA THR A 308 3.37 -12.77 9.85
C THR A 308 3.84 -14.02 10.60
N GLY A 309 3.01 -15.06 10.65
CA GLY A 309 3.33 -16.36 11.28
C GLY A 309 3.07 -17.57 10.35
N PRO A 310 3.90 -18.64 10.35
CA PRO A 310 3.89 -19.68 9.31
C PRO A 310 2.74 -20.71 9.38
N THR A 311 1.69 -20.51 10.18
CA THR A 311 0.77 -21.60 10.57
C THR A 311 -0.74 -21.34 10.39
N ALA A 312 -1.12 -20.44 9.47
CA ALA A 312 -2.54 -20.17 9.15
C ALA A 312 -3.01 -20.68 7.75
N THR A 313 -2.33 -21.67 7.17
CA THR A 313 -2.63 -22.17 5.80
C THR A 313 -3.77 -23.20 5.69
N ARG A 314 -4.74 -23.23 6.62
CA ARG A 314 -5.92 -24.13 6.48
C ARG A 314 -7.29 -23.47 6.34
N PHE A 315 -7.41 -22.16 6.52
CA PHE A 315 -8.66 -21.43 6.23
C PHE A 315 -8.52 -20.30 5.20
N SER A 316 -7.30 -20.04 4.70
CA SER A 316 -7.03 -19.05 3.66
C SER A 316 -7.11 -19.66 2.25
N LYS A 317 -8.34 -20.00 1.81
CA LYS A 317 -8.63 -20.29 0.39
C LYS A 317 -9.77 -19.44 -0.20
N ASN A 318 -10.36 -18.54 0.59
CA ASN A 318 -11.45 -17.67 0.16
C ASN A 318 -11.08 -16.18 0.08
N LEU A 319 -9.82 -15.79 0.35
CA LEU A 319 -9.43 -14.37 0.44
C LEU A 319 -8.91 -13.76 -0.87
N GLU A 320 -8.78 -14.53 -1.95
CA GLU A 320 -8.30 -13.97 -3.24
C GLU A 320 -9.41 -13.22 -4.03
N ASN A 321 -10.70 -13.45 -3.72
CA ASN A 321 -11.81 -12.70 -4.34
C ASN A 321 -12.25 -11.45 -3.53
N GLY A 322 -11.62 -11.15 -2.39
CA GLY A 322 -12.08 -10.13 -1.43
C GLY A 322 -11.16 -8.92 -1.23
N SER A 323 -9.93 -8.93 -1.76
CA SER A 323 -8.92 -7.88 -1.50
C SER A 323 -9.36 -6.49 -1.98
N GLY A 324 -9.95 -6.41 -3.18
CA GLY A 324 -10.43 -5.14 -3.75
C GLY A 324 -11.59 -4.51 -2.97
N LYS A 325 -12.45 -5.32 -2.34
CA LYS A 325 -13.57 -4.82 -1.52
C LYS A 325 -13.09 -4.28 -0.16
N ALA A 326 -12.07 -4.91 0.41
CA ALA A 326 -11.45 -4.44 1.65
C ALA A 326 -10.73 -3.11 1.45
N GLU A 327 -9.99 -2.96 0.35
CA GLU A 327 -9.37 -1.68 -0.01
C GLU A 327 -10.40 -0.59 -0.32
N SER A 328 -11.51 -0.92 -0.99
CA SER A 328 -12.57 0.06 -1.28
C SER A 328 -13.28 0.55 -0.02
N ASP A 329 -13.58 -0.33 0.94
CA ASP A 329 -14.23 0.04 2.20
C ASP A 329 -13.30 0.90 3.08
N MET A 330 -12.01 0.56 3.14
CA MET A 330 -11.00 1.37 3.82
C MET A 330 -10.86 2.76 3.18
N THR A 331 -10.81 2.82 1.85
CA THR A 331 -10.69 4.08 1.10
C THR A 331 -11.90 4.98 1.34
N PHE A 332 -13.11 4.40 1.35
CA PHE A 332 -14.34 5.13 1.67
C PHE A 332 -14.32 5.75 3.07
N VAL A 333 -13.91 4.98 4.08
CA VAL A 333 -13.82 5.47 5.47
C VAL A 333 -12.79 6.59 5.58
N LEU A 334 -11.60 6.42 5.00
CA LEU A 334 -10.55 7.44 5.04
C LEU A 334 -10.93 8.71 4.26
N ASP A 335 -11.56 8.59 3.09
CA ASP A 335 -12.03 9.75 2.32
C ASP A 335 -13.01 10.60 3.14
N ARG A 336 -13.96 9.95 3.81
CA ARG A 336 -14.93 10.61 4.68
C ARG A 336 -14.27 11.30 5.89
N ILE A 337 -13.22 10.69 6.46
CA ILE A 337 -12.46 11.27 7.57
C ILE A 337 -11.75 12.56 7.12
N PHE A 338 -11.11 12.56 5.95
CA PHE A 338 -10.31 13.70 5.46
C PHE A 338 -11.13 14.78 4.75
N GLU A 339 -12.40 14.53 4.41
CA GLU A 339 -13.28 15.51 3.78
C GLU A 339 -13.34 16.85 4.55
N GLY A 340 -13.35 16.79 5.89
CA GLY A 340 -13.51 17.96 6.75
C GLY A 340 -12.33 18.93 6.74
N VAL A 341 -11.11 18.42 6.54
CA VAL A 341 -9.89 19.23 6.53
C VAL A 341 -9.63 19.88 5.18
N CYS A 342 -10.28 19.43 4.10
CA CYS A 342 -10.09 19.92 2.74
C CYS A 342 -10.37 21.42 2.61
N ARG A 343 -11.51 21.89 3.15
CA ARG A 343 -11.90 23.31 3.03
C ARG A 343 -10.97 24.24 3.81
N PRO A 344 -10.66 24.02 5.11
CA PRO A 344 -9.71 24.86 5.83
C PRO A 344 -8.32 24.86 5.17
N PHE A 345 -7.81 23.70 4.75
CA PHE A 345 -6.53 23.60 4.06
C PHE A 345 -6.54 24.43 2.77
N LYS A 346 -7.55 24.25 1.92
CA LYS A 346 -7.72 25.00 0.67
C LYS A 346 -7.69 26.50 0.88
N VAL A 347 -8.50 27.02 1.80
CA VAL A 347 -8.57 28.46 2.07
C VAL A 347 -7.21 29.02 2.49
N ARG A 348 -6.47 28.30 3.34
CA ARG A 348 -5.15 28.77 3.82
C ARG A 348 -4.08 28.75 2.74
N VAL A 349 -4.08 27.75 1.87
CA VAL A 349 -3.15 27.71 0.72
C VAL A 349 -3.50 28.79 -0.28
N GLU A 350 -4.79 28.99 -0.60
CA GLU A 350 -5.23 30.08 -1.50
C GLU A 350 -4.86 31.46 -0.95
N GLN A 351 -4.99 31.69 0.36
CA GLN A 351 -4.52 32.92 1.01
C GLN A 351 -3.00 33.10 0.89
N ALA A 352 -2.22 32.03 1.03
CA ALA A 352 -0.77 32.06 0.86
C ALA A 352 -0.35 32.34 -0.60
N LEU A 353 -1.17 31.96 -1.58
CA LEU A 353 -0.96 32.33 -2.98
C LEU A 353 -1.37 33.79 -3.26
N GLN A 354 -2.41 34.29 -2.58
CA GLN A 354 -2.88 35.67 -2.72
C GLN A 354 -1.95 36.71 -2.08
N SER A 355 -1.06 36.31 -1.17
CA SER A 355 -0.07 37.20 -0.55
C SER A 355 1.07 37.65 -1.49
N GLN A 356 0.96 37.35 -2.78
CA GLN A 356 1.96 37.63 -3.82
C GLN A 356 3.34 37.04 -3.49
N PRO A 357 3.46 35.70 -3.37
CA PRO A 357 4.74 35.04 -3.21
C PRO A 357 5.71 35.39 -4.35
N SER A 358 7.01 35.29 -4.06
CA SER A 358 8.03 35.46 -5.09
C SER A 358 7.89 34.40 -6.18
N LEU A 359 8.36 34.69 -7.39
CA LEU A 359 8.28 33.79 -8.53
C LEU A 359 8.84 32.38 -8.21
N ILE A 360 10.00 32.33 -7.55
CA ILE A 360 10.66 31.08 -7.15
C ILE A 360 9.83 30.34 -6.10
N VAL A 361 9.25 31.05 -5.13
CA VAL A 361 8.39 30.44 -4.11
C VAL A 361 7.12 29.85 -4.74
N SER A 362 6.46 30.55 -5.67
CA SER A 362 5.30 30.01 -6.40
C SER A 362 5.62 28.73 -7.17
N TYR A 363 6.79 28.69 -7.82
CA TYR A 363 7.27 27.49 -8.52
C TYR A 363 7.53 26.33 -7.55
N LYS A 364 8.25 26.59 -6.45
CA LYS A 364 8.51 25.59 -5.39
C LYS A 364 7.23 25.06 -4.76
N LEU A 365 6.23 25.93 -4.53
CA LEU A 365 4.92 25.56 -4.00
C LEU A 365 4.18 24.63 -4.95
N SER A 366 4.14 24.94 -6.25
CA SER A 366 3.54 24.07 -7.27
C SER A 366 4.18 22.68 -7.23
N ASN A 367 5.50 22.61 -7.19
CA ASN A 367 6.24 21.34 -7.16
C ASN A 367 6.00 20.55 -5.87
N THR A 368 5.91 21.24 -4.73
CA THR A 368 5.64 20.62 -3.43
C THR A 368 4.22 20.04 -3.38
N LEU A 369 3.23 20.81 -3.86
CA LEU A 369 1.85 20.33 -3.96
C LEU A 369 1.75 19.14 -4.91
N GLU A 370 2.44 19.17 -6.05
CA GLU A 370 2.49 18.03 -6.98
C GLU A 370 3.09 16.77 -6.33
N PHE A 371 4.21 16.90 -5.63
CA PHE A 371 4.82 15.78 -4.90
C PHE A 371 3.85 15.15 -3.88
N TYR A 372 3.19 15.98 -3.06
CA TYR A 372 2.23 15.49 -2.08
C TYR A 372 0.93 14.96 -2.72
N SER A 373 0.49 15.51 -3.85
CA SER A 373 -0.65 14.97 -4.61
C SER A 373 -0.44 13.50 -4.96
N TYR A 374 0.74 13.14 -5.48
CA TYR A 374 1.07 11.75 -5.78
C TYR A 374 1.24 10.91 -4.51
N THR A 375 1.99 11.41 -3.52
CA THR A 375 2.25 10.67 -2.27
C THR A 375 0.95 10.33 -1.54
N ILE A 376 0.01 11.27 -1.45
CA ILE A 376 -1.30 11.05 -0.83
C ILE A 376 -2.20 10.21 -1.73
N SER A 377 -2.14 10.36 -3.06
CA SER A 377 -2.88 9.50 -3.99
C SER A 377 -2.47 8.03 -3.90
N ASP A 378 -1.19 7.73 -3.67
CA ASP A 378 -0.70 6.37 -3.50
C ASP A 378 -1.22 5.71 -2.20
N LEU A 379 -1.57 6.51 -1.18
CA LEU A 379 -2.08 6.05 0.11
C LEU A 379 -3.62 6.03 0.21
N LEU A 380 -4.30 6.96 -0.44
CA LEU A 380 -5.75 7.19 -0.30
C LEU A 380 -6.52 6.91 -1.60
N GLY A 381 -5.85 6.79 -2.75
CA GLY A 381 -6.49 6.70 -4.06
C GLY A 381 -6.74 8.07 -4.69
N ARG A 382 -6.81 8.11 -6.04
CA ARG A 382 -6.84 9.34 -6.83
C ARG A 382 -8.17 10.12 -6.73
N ASP A 383 -9.28 9.43 -6.56
CA ASP A 383 -10.63 10.02 -6.66
C ASP A 383 -11.17 10.60 -5.35
N THR A 384 -10.32 10.77 -4.34
CA THR A 384 -10.71 11.22 -2.99
C THR A 384 -10.72 12.74 -2.85
N ALA A 385 -11.52 13.24 -1.92
CA ALA A 385 -11.74 14.68 -1.70
C ALA A 385 -10.42 15.41 -1.40
N LEU A 386 -9.54 14.80 -0.61
CA LEU A 386 -8.23 15.35 -0.26
C LEU A 386 -7.32 15.44 -1.48
N CYS A 387 -7.19 14.35 -2.25
CA CYS A 387 -6.38 14.32 -3.47
C CYS A 387 -6.86 15.38 -4.48
N ASN A 388 -8.16 15.43 -4.74
CA ASN A 388 -8.76 16.43 -5.64
C ASN A 388 -8.50 17.87 -5.17
N THR A 389 -8.52 18.10 -3.85
CA THR A 389 -8.22 19.41 -3.28
C THR A 389 -6.76 19.81 -3.49
N ILE A 390 -5.80 18.90 -3.26
CA ILE A 390 -4.37 19.18 -3.45
C ILE A 390 -4.06 19.40 -4.94
N TRP A 391 -4.64 18.61 -5.85
CA TRP A 391 -4.52 18.82 -7.29
C TRP A 391 -5.05 20.19 -7.72
N ALA A 392 -6.24 20.60 -7.24
CA ALA A 392 -6.79 21.92 -7.54
C ALA A 392 -5.89 23.07 -7.03
N LEU A 393 -5.25 22.89 -5.87
CA LEU A 393 -4.30 23.84 -5.30
C LEU A 393 -2.97 23.87 -6.06
N LYS A 394 -2.48 22.72 -6.52
CA LYS A 394 -1.33 22.63 -7.42
C LYS A 394 -1.58 23.45 -8.68
N ASP A 395 -2.73 23.26 -9.32
CA ASP A 395 -3.12 24.02 -10.51
C ASP A 395 -3.30 25.52 -10.22
N ALA A 396 -3.75 25.88 -9.03
CA ALA A 396 -3.81 27.28 -8.59
C ALA A 396 -2.40 27.88 -8.44
N ALA A 397 -1.47 27.19 -7.78
CA ALA A 397 -0.09 27.63 -7.61
C ALA A 397 0.63 27.78 -8.96
N GLN A 398 0.42 26.84 -9.89
CA GLN A 398 0.96 26.90 -11.25
C GLN A 398 0.38 28.09 -12.03
N ARG A 399 -0.92 28.36 -11.91
CA ARG A 399 -1.55 29.54 -12.52
C ARG A 399 -0.96 30.84 -11.96
N THR A 400 -0.83 30.96 -10.64
CA THR A 400 -0.21 32.12 -9.99
C THR A 400 1.24 32.33 -10.46
N PHE A 401 2.02 31.26 -10.63
CA PHE A 401 3.37 31.33 -11.20
C PHE A 401 3.38 31.96 -12.60
N PHE A 402 2.54 31.45 -13.53
CA PHE A 402 2.47 31.99 -14.88
C PHE A 402 1.87 33.40 -14.95
N GLU A 403 0.97 33.76 -14.04
CA GLU A 403 0.45 35.14 -13.92
C GLU A 403 1.55 36.12 -13.48
N ILE A 404 2.41 35.73 -12.54
CA ILE A 404 3.58 36.54 -12.13
C ILE A 404 4.53 36.72 -13.32
N LEU A 405 4.81 35.66 -14.07
CA LEU A 405 5.65 35.73 -15.29
C LEU A 405 5.06 36.68 -16.33
N ARG A 406 3.77 36.52 -16.64
CA ARG A 406 3.06 37.36 -17.60
C ARG A 406 3.11 38.83 -17.18
N SER A 407 2.81 39.14 -15.91
CA SER A 407 2.87 40.51 -15.39
C SER A 407 4.26 41.12 -15.47
N ARG A 408 5.32 40.34 -15.21
CA ARG A 408 6.72 40.79 -15.38
C ARG A 408 7.04 41.07 -16.85
N GLY A 409 6.66 40.16 -17.75
CA GLY A 409 6.85 40.32 -19.19
C GLY A 409 6.12 41.55 -19.76
N GLU A 410 4.85 41.75 -19.40
CA GLU A 410 4.06 42.92 -19.81
C GLU A 410 4.67 44.25 -19.33
N LYS A 411 5.15 44.30 -18.08
CA LYS A 411 5.85 45.48 -17.55
C LYS A 411 7.13 45.78 -18.33
N LEU A 412 7.86 44.74 -18.70
CA LEU A 412 9.10 44.85 -19.46
C LEU A 412 8.86 45.39 -20.87
N LEU A 413 7.85 44.85 -21.57
CA LEU A 413 7.46 45.28 -22.92
C LEU A 413 6.85 46.69 -22.94
N ARG A 414 6.16 47.10 -21.87
CA ARG A 414 5.59 48.45 -21.78
C ARG A 414 6.64 49.55 -21.64
N TYR A 415 7.79 49.25 -21.05
CA TYR A 415 8.89 50.19 -20.84
C TYR A 415 10.24 49.59 -21.25
N PRO A 416 10.50 49.44 -22.57
CA PRO A 416 11.77 48.90 -23.04
C PRO A 416 12.95 49.79 -22.61
N PRO A 417 14.06 49.20 -22.11
CA PRO A 417 15.24 49.95 -21.71
C PRO A 417 15.91 50.61 -22.92
N LEU A 418 16.62 51.71 -22.67
CA LEU A 418 17.41 52.38 -23.69
C LEU A 418 18.66 51.56 -24.03
N VAL A 419 18.97 51.44 -25.32
CA VAL A 419 20.22 50.83 -25.81
C VAL A 419 21.42 51.66 -25.34
N ALA A 420 22.38 51.01 -24.70
CA ALA A 420 23.62 51.63 -24.24
C ALA A 420 24.56 51.93 -25.42
N SER A 421 25.46 52.90 -25.26
CA SER A 421 26.38 53.33 -26.32
C SER A 421 27.41 52.25 -26.71
N ASP A 422 27.70 51.33 -25.79
CA ASP A 422 28.57 50.17 -26.00
C ASP A 422 27.83 48.96 -26.58
N LEU A 423 26.54 49.10 -26.89
CA LEU A 423 25.65 48.02 -27.35
C LEU A 423 25.62 46.81 -26.40
N SER A 424 25.82 47.05 -25.10
CA SER A 424 25.72 46.01 -24.08
C SER A 424 24.27 45.58 -23.85
N PRO A 425 24.04 44.29 -23.53
CA PRO A 425 22.73 43.78 -23.16
C PRO A 425 22.14 44.54 -21.96
N PRO A 426 20.83 44.86 -21.95
CA PRO A 426 20.18 45.50 -20.82
C PRO A 426 20.27 44.65 -19.54
N SER A 427 20.27 45.28 -18.36
CA SER A 427 20.29 44.56 -17.08
C SER A 427 19.13 43.57 -16.94
N ALA A 428 17.96 43.88 -17.52
CA ALA A 428 16.80 42.99 -17.53
C ALA A 428 17.08 41.62 -18.17
N VAL A 429 17.98 41.55 -19.15
CA VAL A 429 18.41 40.27 -19.76
C VAL A 429 19.16 39.44 -18.74
N ARG A 430 20.19 40.02 -18.11
CA ARG A 430 21.00 39.35 -17.10
C ARG A 430 20.16 38.92 -15.90
N ASP A 431 19.30 39.82 -15.40
CA ASP A 431 18.47 39.56 -14.23
C ASP A 431 17.42 38.47 -14.54
N GLY A 432 16.84 38.47 -15.75
CA GLY A 432 15.90 37.44 -16.20
C GLY A 432 16.54 36.07 -16.36
N VAL A 433 17.73 35.99 -16.97
CA VAL A 433 18.49 34.74 -17.11
C VAL A 433 18.93 34.21 -15.75
N SER A 434 19.38 35.08 -14.84
CA SER A 434 19.74 34.69 -13.47
C SER A 434 18.57 34.02 -12.74
N VAL A 435 17.37 34.57 -12.87
CA VAL A 435 16.16 33.99 -12.25
C VAL A 435 15.78 32.67 -12.92
N LEU A 436 15.92 32.55 -14.25
CA LEU A 436 15.68 31.28 -14.95
C LEU A 436 16.65 30.18 -14.50
N LEU A 437 17.93 30.50 -14.30
CA LEU A 437 18.91 29.54 -13.77
C LEU A 437 18.52 29.03 -12.38
N GLU A 438 18.07 29.91 -11.48
CA GLU A 438 17.57 29.50 -10.15
C GLU A 438 16.33 28.58 -10.26
N ILE A 439 15.45 28.84 -11.23
CA ILE A 439 14.28 27.98 -11.50
C ILE A 439 14.73 26.63 -12.08
N ILE A 440 15.74 26.59 -12.96
CA ILE A 440 16.32 25.36 -13.49
C ILE A 440 16.96 24.53 -12.37
N GLU A 441 17.71 25.15 -11.46
CA GLU A 441 18.28 24.47 -10.29
C GLU A 441 17.18 23.89 -9.39
N THR A 442 16.13 24.67 -9.17
CA THR A 442 14.95 24.24 -8.40
C THR A 442 14.25 23.06 -9.09
N HIS A 443 14.11 23.09 -10.41
CA HIS A 443 13.50 22.01 -11.20
C HIS A 443 14.37 20.74 -11.18
N ASN A 444 15.70 20.88 -11.30
CA ASN A 444 16.63 19.76 -11.24
C ASN A 444 16.63 19.08 -9.87
N SER A 445 16.47 19.88 -8.81
CA SER A 445 16.38 19.41 -7.42
C SER A 445 14.99 18.93 -7.01
N MET A 446 13.99 19.01 -7.90
CA MET A 446 12.63 18.58 -7.61
C MET A 446 12.55 17.07 -7.34
N MET A 447 11.91 16.71 -6.24
CA MET A 447 11.59 15.31 -5.94
C MET A 447 10.44 14.86 -6.84
N VAL A 448 10.65 13.79 -7.59
CA VAL A 448 9.63 13.19 -8.47
C VAL A 448 9.25 11.82 -7.90
N PRO A 449 7.98 11.62 -7.53
CA PRO A 449 7.47 10.32 -7.09
C PRO A 449 7.63 9.26 -8.19
N ALA A 450 7.82 7.99 -7.81
CA ALA A 450 8.04 6.89 -8.76
C ALA A 450 6.89 6.71 -9.78
N SER A 451 5.69 7.17 -9.43
CA SER A 451 4.48 7.12 -10.26
C SER A 451 4.34 8.30 -11.24
N ALA A 452 5.22 9.31 -11.18
CA ALA A 452 5.10 10.56 -11.92
C ALA A 452 6.21 10.77 -12.96
N LYS A 453 5.90 11.45 -14.07
CA LYS A 453 6.89 11.94 -15.03
C LYS A 453 7.25 13.39 -14.69
N LYS A 454 8.51 13.78 -14.97
CA LYS A 454 8.90 15.18 -14.86
C LYS A 454 8.03 16.05 -15.78
N PRO A 455 7.50 17.18 -15.28
CA PRO A 455 6.71 18.08 -16.10
C PRO A 455 7.58 18.71 -17.19
N ASP A 456 6.96 19.03 -18.31
CA ASP A 456 7.61 19.75 -19.40
C ASP A 456 8.06 21.14 -18.93
N PHE A 457 9.31 21.48 -19.21
CA PHE A 457 9.95 22.71 -18.77
C PHE A 457 9.95 23.79 -19.87
N ASP A 458 9.72 23.41 -21.13
CA ASP A 458 9.73 24.34 -22.26
C ASP A 458 8.74 25.50 -22.12
N PRO A 459 7.49 25.31 -21.63
CA PRO A 459 6.57 26.41 -21.41
C PRO A 459 7.08 27.44 -20.41
N VAL A 460 7.90 27.03 -19.43
CA VAL A 460 8.50 27.92 -18.44
C VAL A 460 9.61 28.75 -19.09
N ILE A 461 10.47 28.13 -19.88
CA ILE A 461 11.54 28.82 -20.61
C ILE A 461 10.95 29.87 -21.56
N SER A 462 9.99 29.48 -22.41
CA SER A 462 9.33 30.40 -23.35
C SER A 462 8.62 31.55 -22.65
N ALA A 463 7.84 31.27 -21.60
CA ALA A 463 7.13 32.32 -20.86
C ALA A 463 8.07 33.33 -20.19
N MET A 464 9.31 32.95 -19.87
CA MET A 464 10.32 33.83 -19.30
C MET A 464 11.14 34.59 -20.34
N LEU A 465 11.68 33.88 -21.34
CA LEU A 465 12.67 34.44 -22.26
C LEU A 465 12.05 35.14 -23.45
N ASP A 466 10.90 34.70 -23.97
CA ASP A 466 10.29 35.30 -25.16
C ASP A 466 9.94 36.79 -24.94
N PRO A 467 9.38 37.21 -23.79
CA PRO A 467 9.17 38.64 -23.51
C PRO A 467 10.48 39.44 -23.41
N ILE A 468 11.56 38.83 -22.93
CA ILE A 468 12.89 39.47 -22.85
C ILE A 468 13.47 39.65 -24.24
N ILE A 469 13.35 38.65 -25.11
CA ILE A 469 13.79 38.71 -26.51
C ILE A 469 12.99 39.78 -27.25
N GLN A 470 11.65 39.78 -27.13
CA GLN A 470 10.79 40.80 -27.73
C GLN A 470 11.12 42.21 -27.23
N MET A 471 11.43 42.38 -25.94
CA MET A 471 11.92 43.65 -25.40
C MET A 471 13.23 44.08 -26.09
N CYS A 472 14.17 43.16 -26.28
CA CYS A 472 15.43 43.46 -26.98
C CYS A 472 15.18 43.86 -28.44
N GLU A 473 14.26 43.18 -29.13
CA GLU A 473 13.88 43.52 -30.50
C GLU A 473 13.25 44.92 -30.58
N GLN A 474 12.33 45.27 -29.68
CA GLN A 474 11.73 46.61 -29.61
C GLN A 474 12.76 47.69 -29.29
N ALA A 475 13.70 47.42 -28.39
CA ALA A 475 14.79 48.34 -28.07
C ALA A 475 15.73 48.55 -29.27
N ALA A 476 16.03 47.49 -30.02
CA ALA A 476 16.83 47.55 -31.24
C ALA A 476 16.15 48.39 -32.34
N GLU A 477 14.84 48.20 -32.56
CA GLU A 477 14.06 48.97 -33.55
C GLU A 477 13.92 50.45 -33.15
N ALA A 478 13.72 50.73 -31.86
CA ALA A 478 13.72 52.10 -31.34
C ALA A 478 15.09 52.79 -31.49
N HIS A 479 16.19 52.03 -31.45
CA HIS A 479 17.52 52.56 -31.70
C HIS A 479 17.76 52.84 -33.20
N LYS A 480 17.30 51.95 -34.09
CA LYS A 480 17.36 52.14 -35.54
C LYS A 480 16.69 53.45 -35.98
N SER A 481 15.48 53.70 -35.48
CA SER A 481 14.66 54.89 -35.83
C SER A 481 15.20 56.23 -35.28
N LYS A 482 15.99 56.23 -34.20
CA LYS A 482 16.65 57.45 -33.70
C LYS A 482 17.75 57.97 -34.65
N GLY A 483 18.36 57.09 -35.44
CA GLY A 483 19.32 57.47 -36.47
C GLY A 483 18.71 58.19 -37.68
N SER A 484 17.40 58.02 -37.92
CA SER A 484 16.69 58.69 -39.03
C SER A 484 16.05 60.02 -38.63
N GLY A 485 16.21 60.48 -37.39
CA GLY A 485 15.37 61.54 -36.80
C GLY A 485 16.08 62.40 -35.76
N LEU A 486 17.18 63.05 -36.12
CA LEU A 486 17.66 64.22 -35.37
C LEU A 486 16.85 65.47 -35.77
N SER A 487 15.58 65.50 -35.34
CA SER A 487 14.85 66.72 -34.99
C SER A 487 13.53 66.36 -34.32
N SER A 488 13.27 66.98 -33.15
CA SER A 488 12.03 66.93 -32.38
C SER A 488 11.87 65.80 -31.35
N ARG A 489 12.57 65.96 -30.21
CA ARG A 489 11.91 66.03 -28.89
C ARG A 489 12.88 66.60 -27.86
N ARG A 490 13.12 67.91 -27.91
CA ARG A 490 13.46 68.64 -26.69
C ARG A 490 12.24 68.57 -25.78
N ARG A 491 12.39 67.90 -24.64
CA ARG A 491 11.49 68.08 -23.50
C ARG A 491 11.47 69.57 -23.16
N MET A 492 10.28 70.14 -23.07
CA MET A 492 10.07 71.43 -22.44
C MET A 492 10.35 71.26 -20.94
N SER A 493 11.53 71.68 -20.50
CA SER A 493 11.71 72.19 -19.15
C SER A 493 12.08 73.65 -19.28
N SER A 494 11.26 74.50 -18.68
CA SER A 494 11.54 75.91 -18.46
C SER A 494 12.86 76.06 -17.72
N ASP A 495 13.88 76.61 -18.37
CA ASP A 495 14.68 77.66 -17.75
C ASP A 495 15.43 78.48 -18.79
N SER A 496 15.38 79.79 -18.58
CA SER A 496 15.98 80.83 -19.40
C SER A 496 17.50 80.90 -19.21
N SER A 497 18.27 80.83 -20.29
CA SER A 497 19.40 81.75 -20.52
C SER A 497 20.05 81.50 -21.89
N GLN A 498 20.33 82.61 -22.56
CA GLN A 498 20.93 82.72 -23.89
C GLN A 498 22.33 82.12 -23.95
N ILE A 499 22.74 81.59 -25.11
CA ILE A 499 24.01 81.91 -25.79
C ILE A 499 23.91 81.42 -27.24
N SER A 500 24.17 82.36 -28.14
CA SER A 500 24.26 82.23 -29.60
C SER A 500 25.39 81.30 -30.05
N LYS A 501 25.11 80.35 -30.94
CA LYS A 501 26.07 79.89 -31.96
C LYS A 501 25.37 79.59 -33.29
N SER A 502 25.55 80.55 -34.21
CA SER A 502 25.80 80.44 -35.65
C SER A 502 25.13 79.31 -36.46
N ALA A 503 24.21 79.70 -37.34
CA ALA A 503 23.52 78.89 -38.34
C ALA A 503 24.40 78.49 -39.56
N VAL A 504 25.74 78.44 -39.40
CA VAL A 504 26.67 78.23 -40.52
C VAL A 504 27.17 76.77 -40.61
N ASP A 505 27.13 76.00 -39.52
CA ASP A 505 27.52 74.57 -39.53
C ASP A 505 26.44 73.62 -40.09
N ALA A 506 25.20 74.08 -40.26
CA ALA A 506 24.11 73.26 -40.78
C ALA A 506 24.12 73.12 -42.32
N ILE A 507 24.95 73.89 -43.02
CA ILE A 507 24.96 73.94 -44.50
C ILE A 507 26.05 73.04 -45.11
N LEU A 508 27.03 72.56 -44.33
CA LEU A 508 28.12 71.71 -44.82
C LEU A 508 27.84 70.20 -44.72
N SER A 509 26.69 69.79 -44.17
CA SER A 509 26.30 68.39 -43.98
C SER A 509 25.34 67.88 -45.06
N ASN A 510 25.56 68.25 -46.33
CA ASN A 510 24.85 67.63 -47.47
C ASN A 510 25.52 66.28 -47.82
N GLY A 511 25.42 65.31 -46.91
CA GLY A 511 25.61 63.89 -47.21
C GLY A 511 24.25 63.25 -47.47
N SER A 512 24.14 62.46 -48.54
CA SER A 512 22.91 61.82 -49.00
C SER A 512 22.09 61.17 -47.86
N PRO A 513 20.75 61.28 -47.86
CA PRO A 513 19.89 60.70 -46.81
C PRO A 513 19.94 59.15 -46.75
N ALA A 514 20.50 58.48 -47.77
CA ALA A 514 20.72 57.04 -47.78
C ALA A 514 21.85 56.58 -46.82
N SER A 515 22.91 57.38 -46.67
CA SER A 515 24.07 57.04 -45.82
C SER A 515 23.80 57.15 -44.33
N SER A 516 22.87 58.00 -43.89
CA SER A 516 22.51 58.15 -42.47
C SER A 516 21.61 57.02 -41.95
N ILE A 517 20.77 56.44 -42.82
CA ILE A 517 19.88 55.31 -42.49
C ILE A 517 20.70 54.01 -42.36
N GLN A 518 21.68 53.78 -43.23
CA GLN A 518 22.56 52.61 -43.15
C GLN A 518 23.43 52.60 -41.88
N ASN A 519 23.87 53.78 -41.40
CA ASN A 519 24.72 53.89 -40.21
C ASN A 519 24.05 53.52 -38.88
N SER A 520 22.71 53.56 -38.77
CA SER A 520 22.00 53.17 -37.52
C SER A 520 21.48 51.72 -37.51
N GLU A 521 21.47 51.04 -38.66
CA GLU A 521 21.04 49.64 -38.75
C GLU A 521 22.07 48.67 -38.18
N ARG A 522 23.36 48.91 -38.44
CA ARG A 522 24.47 48.09 -37.94
C ARG A 522 24.48 47.98 -36.40
N PRO A 523 24.49 49.09 -35.62
CA PRO A 523 24.50 48.99 -34.16
C PRO A 523 23.24 48.33 -33.59
N SER A 524 22.09 48.51 -34.25
CA SER A 524 20.83 47.84 -33.86
C SER A 524 20.93 46.31 -33.99
N LYS A 525 21.48 45.80 -35.10
CA LYS A 525 21.68 44.36 -35.32
C LYS A 525 22.73 43.76 -34.37
N ILE A 526 23.85 44.47 -34.17
CA ILE A 526 24.92 44.03 -33.23
C ILE A 526 24.37 43.97 -31.80
N PHE A 527 23.58 44.96 -31.38
CA PHE A 527 22.94 44.95 -30.06
C PHE A 527 22.03 43.72 -29.88
N LEU A 528 21.21 43.37 -30.87
CA LEU A 528 20.35 42.19 -30.78
C LEU A 528 21.16 40.90 -30.69
N ILE A 529 22.24 40.76 -31.48
CA ILE A 529 23.16 39.61 -31.40
C ILE A 529 23.78 39.52 -30.00
N ASN A 530 24.27 40.64 -29.44
CA ASN A 530 24.81 40.68 -28.09
C ASN A 530 23.78 40.23 -27.04
N CYS A 531 22.53 40.69 -27.15
CA CYS A 531 21.45 40.30 -26.23
C CYS A 531 21.12 38.80 -26.33
N LEU A 532 20.97 38.27 -27.54
CA LEU A 532 20.70 36.84 -27.75
C LEU A 532 21.84 35.96 -27.24
N CYS A 533 23.10 36.38 -27.44
CA CYS A 533 24.26 35.68 -26.89
C CYS A 533 24.27 35.70 -25.36
N ALA A 534 23.94 36.84 -24.75
CA ALA A 534 23.86 36.96 -23.29
C ALA A 534 22.76 36.08 -22.67
N ILE A 535 21.70 35.75 -23.44
CA ILE A 535 20.69 34.76 -23.05
C ILE A 535 21.22 33.33 -23.27
N GLN A 536 21.84 33.05 -24.41
CA GLN A 536 22.25 31.71 -24.79
C GLN A 536 23.40 31.17 -23.91
N GLN A 537 24.44 31.98 -23.67
CA GLN A 537 25.68 31.51 -23.05
C GLN A 537 25.48 30.88 -21.66
N PRO A 538 24.71 31.50 -20.73
CA PRO A 538 24.52 30.91 -19.40
C PRO A 538 23.64 29.65 -19.40
N LEU A 539 22.84 29.43 -20.45
CA LEU A 539 21.96 28.26 -20.57
C LEU A 539 22.67 27.04 -21.17
N LEU A 540 23.88 27.21 -21.70
CA LEU A 540 24.69 26.11 -22.21
C LEU A 540 25.03 25.12 -21.09
N GLY A 541 24.79 23.83 -21.33
CA GLY A 541 25.05 22.76 -20.37
C GLY A 541 23.85 22.33 -19.52
N HIS A 542 22.74 23.07 -19.55
CA HIS A 542 21.49 22.65 -18.91
C HIS A 542 20.65 21.79 -19.86
N ALA A 543 20.48 20.50 -19.53
CA ALA A 543 19.76 19.55 -20.37
C ALA A 543 18.32 20.00 -20.71
N VAL A 544 17.63 20.60 -19.74
CA VAL A 544 16.25 21.10 -19.91
C VAL A 544 16.13 22.30 -20.85
N ALA A 545 17.23 22.99 -21.17
CA ALA A 545 17.23 24.15 -22.06
C ALA A 545 17.88 23.84 -23.42
N ALA A 546 18.31 22.60 -23.67
CA ALA A 546 19.12 22.25 -24.83
C ALA A 546 18.44 22.56 -26.17
N GLU A 547 17.14 22.26 -26.29
CA GLU A 547 16.37 22.55 -27.49
C GLU A 547 16.21 24.06 -27.72
N TYR A 548 15.86 24.81 -26.66
CA TYR A 548 15.74 26.26 -26.73
C TYR A 548 17.08 26.94 -27.11
N VAL A 549 18.20 26.48 -26.53
CA VAL A 549 19.55 26.96 -26.82
C VAL A 549 19.96 26.68 -28.26
N LYS A 550 19.58 25.53 -28.81
CA LYS A 550 19.79 25.20 -30.23
C LYS A 550 18.99 26.13 -31.14
N ASN A 551 17.74 26.40 -30.80
CA ASN A 551 16.88 27.33 -31.54
C ASN A 551 17.44 28.76 -31.49
N LEU A 552 17.90 29.23 -30.32
CA LEU A 552 18.61 30.50 -30.16
C LEU A 552 19.87 30.58 -31.00
N GLY A 553 20.66 29.50 -31.06
CA GLY A 553 21.85 29.43 -31.91
C GLY A 553 21.50 29.66 -33.38
N SER A 554 20.49 28.95 -33.88
CA SER A 554 20.02 29.14 -35.26
C SER A 554 19.50 30.55 -35.53
N LEU A 555 18.93 31.22 -34.52
CA LEU A 555 18.48 32.61 -34.63
C LEU A 555 19.67 33.57 -34.67
N ILE A 556 20.69 33.36 -33.83
CA ILE A 556 21.93 34.16 -33.82
C ILE A 556 22.61 34.04 -35.18
N ASP A 557 22.78 32.83 -35.72
CA ASP A 557 23.42 32.58 -37.01
C ASP A 557 22.67 33.30 -38.16
N LYS A 558 21.33 33.22 -38.17
CA LYS A 558 20.50 33.95 -39.14
C LYS A 558 20.66 35.46 -39.02
N ARG A 559 20.68 36.01 -37.79
CA ARG A 559 20.85 37.46 -37.57
C ARG A 559 22.26 37.91 -37.94
N LEU A 560 23.27 37.07 -37.72
CA LEU A 560 24.65 37.30 -38.12
C LEU A 560 24.78 37.34 -39.64
N HIS A 561 24.20 36.37 -40.35
CA HIS A 561 24.18 36.34 -41.81
C HIS A 561 23.57 37.61 -42.41
N VAL A 562 22.41 38.04 -41.89
CA VAL A 562 21.76 39.29 -42.33
C VAL A 562 22.60 40.54 -42.02
N LEU A 563 23.39 40.52 -40.94
CA LEU A 563 24.35 41.59 -40.67
C LEU A 563 25.46 41.59 -41.72
N VAL A 564 26.05 40.42 -42.01
CA VAL A 564 27.11 40.25 -43.02
C VAL A 564 26.64 40.71 -44.40
N GLU A 565 25.50 40.21 -44.89
CA GLU A 565 24.94 40.60 -46.19
C GLU A 565 24.77 42.11 -46.32
N LYS A 566 24.30 42.76 -45.25
CA LYS A 566 24.05 44.21 -45.24
C LYS A 566 25.34 45.02 -45.19
N GLU A 567 26.38 44.52 -44.51
CA GLU A 567 27.70 45.14 -44.54
C GLU A 567 28.37 44.97 -45.90
N VAL A 568 28.28 43.79 -46.52
CA VAL A 568 28.78 43.54 -47.87
C VAL A 568 28.09 44.45 -48.88
N ASP A 569 26.76 44.55 -48.84
CA ASP A 569 25.99 45.45 -49.69
C ASP A 569 26.37 46.93 -49.47
N ALA A 570 26.57 47.36 -48.21
CA ALA A 570 27.03 48.72 -47.91
C ALA A 570 28.45 48.99 -48.47
N ILE A 571 29.37 48.02 -48.37
CA ILE A 571 30.72 48.13 -48.94
C ILE A 571 30.64 48.19 -50.46
N LEU A 572 29.88 47.31 -51.11
CA LEU A 572 29.70 47.30 -52.56
C LEU A 572 29.01 48.57 -53.07
N SER A 573 28.03 49.09 -52.34
CA SER A 573 27.34 50.35 -52.64
C SER A 573 28.31 51.54 -52.55
N ARG A 574 29.17 51.59 -51.53
CA ARG A 574 30.25 52.60 -51.42
C ARG A 574 31.24 52.53 -52.59
N CYS A 575 31.42 51.36 -53.19
CA CYS A 575 32.24 51.16 -54.39
C CYS A 575 31.48 51.43 -55.71
N GLY A 576 30.17 51.66 -55.67
CA GLY A 576 29.31 51.73 -56.87
C GLY A 576 29.16 50.39 -57.59
N LEU A 577 29.43 49.27 -56.91
CA LEU A 577 29.34 47.90 -57.43
C LEU A 577 28.02 47.20 -57.08
N SER A 578 27.31 47.64 -56.03
CA SER A 578 26.06 46.99 -55.58
C SER A 578 25.00 46.95 -56.68
N ASP A 579 24.66 48.10 -57.27
CA ASP A 579 23.64 48.21 -58.33
C ASP A 579 24.04 47.48 -59.63
N LYS A 580 25.33 47.20 -59.83
CA LYS A 580 25.90 46.56 -61.02
C LYS A 580 26.01 45.04 -60.89
N MET A 581 25.99 44.51 -59.66
CA MET A 581 26.15 43.09 -59.38
C MET A 581 25.12 42.19 -60.09
N PRO A 582 23.82 42.55 -60.19
CA PRO A 582 22.83 41.74 -60.91
C PRO A 582 23.17 41.57 -62.40
N LEU A 583 23.74 42.60 -63.03
CA LEU A 583 24.15 42.56 -64.45
C LEU A 583 25.27 41.55 -64.69
N PHE A 584 26.22 41.45 -63.75
CA PHE A 584 27.31 40.48 -63.83
C PHE A 584 26.82 39.05 -63.55
N GLN A 585 25.89 38.88 -62.61
CA GLN A 585 25.26 37.58 -62.34
C GLN A 585 24.41 37.11 -63.54
N ASP A 586 23.66 38.00 -64.18
CA ASP A 586 22.88 37.70 -65.38
C ASP A 586 23.76 37.34 -66.59
N ALA A 587 24.93 37.95 -66.71
CA ALA A 587 25.90 37.61 -67.75
C ALA A 587 26.49 36.21 -67.53
N LEU A 588 26.86 35.88 -66.28
CA LEU A 588 27.40 34.57 -65.93
C LEU A 588 26.35 33.45 -66.10
N ASN A 589 25.08 33.71 -65.77
CA ASN A 589 23.99 32.74 -65.89
C ASN A 589 23.54 32.48 -67.34
N LYS A 590 23.73 33.45 -68.25
CA LYS A 590 23.40 33.30 -69.68
C LYS A 590 24.33 32.35 -70.43
N GLU A 591 25.50 32.01 -69.89
CA GLU A 591 26.34 30.94 -70.46
C GLU A 591 25.67 29.55 -70.37
N THR A 592 24.72 29.36 -69.45
CA THR A 592 24.00 28.08 -69.27
C THR A 592 22.78 27.90 -70.20
N SER A 593 22.28 28.96 -70.83
CA SER A 593 21.12 28.91 -71.74
C SER A 593 21.51 29.42 -73.13
N SER A 594 21.78 28.49 -74.04
CA SER A 594 22.07 28.76 -75.45
C SER A 594 20.91 29.51 -76.13
N SER A 595 20.96 30.83 -76.14
CA SER A 595 20.21 31.66 -77.09
C SER A 595 20.88 33.01 -77.31
N THR A 596 21.27 33.22 -78.56
CA THR A 596 21.81 34.43 -79.19
C THR A 596 21.08 35.72 -78.82
N SER A 597 21.87 36.79 -78.66
CA SER A 597 21.54 38.22 -78.41
C SER A 597 21.39 38.69 -76.95
N GLY A 598 22.44 38.54 -76.15
CA GLY A 598 22.68 39.38 -74.97
C GLY A 598 23.62 40.54 -75.32
N ALA A 599 23.25 41.78 -74.99
CA ALA A 599 24.12 42.93 -75.19
C ALA A 599 25.46 42.74 -74.45
N CYS A 600 26.60 42.99 -75.13
CA CYS A 600 27.91 42.97 -74.51
C CYS A 600 27.94 43.93 -73.31
N LEU A 601 28.34 43.45 -72.13
CA LEU A 601 28.45 44.27 -70.92
C LEU A 601 29.32 45.52 -71.17
N ALA A 602 30.36 45.42 -72.00
CA ALA A 602 31.22 46.56 -72.36
C ALA A 602 30.50 47.74 -73.04
N ASN A 603 29.32 47.53 -73.64
CA ASN A 603 28.55 48.55 -74.37
C ASN A 603 27.45 49.21 -73.53
N SER A 604 27.20 48.75 -72.31
CA SER A 604 26.26 49.40 -71.38
C SER A 604 26.96 50.57 -70.65
N GLU A 605 26.29 51.73 -70.54
CA GLU A 605 26.84 52.92 -69.88
C GLU A 605 27.30 52.64 -68.44
N GLU A 606 26.57 51.76 -67.72
CA GLU A 606 26.82 51.44 -66.31
C GLU A 606 28.02 50.49 -66.08
N THR A 607 28.35 49.66 -67.07
CA THR A 607 29.42 48.64 -67.03
C THR A 607 30.55 48.90 -68.03
N SER A 608 30.63 50.15 -68.52
CA SER A 608 31.72 50.63 -69.38
C SER A 608 33.10 50.48 -68.71
N PRO A 609 34.19 50.29 -69.49
CA PRO A 609 35.53 50.04 -68.95
C PRO A 609 36.03 51.14 -67.99
N SER A 610 35.70 52.41 -68.24
CA SER A 610 36.07 53.53 -67.35
C SER A 610 35.30 53.50 -66.04
N ALA A 611 33.99 53.28 -66.09
CA ALA A 611 33.14 53.21 -64.89
C ALA A 611 33.49 52.01 -64.01
N LEU A 612 33.82 50.86 -64.62
CA LEU A 612 34.23 49.66 -63.91
C LEU A 612 35.64 49.80 -63.30
N SER A 613 36.58 50.44 -64.03
CA SER A 613 37.90 50.79 -63.50
C SER A 613 37.81 51.62 -62.23
N ASP A 614 36.94 52.63 -62.21
CA ASP A 614 36.82 53.53 -61.07
C ASP A 614 36.13 52.87 -59.87
N CYS A 615 35.14 52.01 -60.11
CA CYS A 615 34.54 51.14 -59.09
C CYS A 615 35.56 50.15 -58.49
N LEU A 616 36.37 49.50 -59.33
CA LEU A 616 37.41 48.56 -58.86
C LEU A 616 38.54 49.27 -58.11
N LYS A 617 38.94 50.49 -58.51
CA LYS A 617 39.87 51.31 -57.74
C LYS A 617 39.30 51.67 -56.38
N ALA A 618 38.02 52.01 -56.28
CA ALA A 618 37.36 52.28 -55.01
C ALA A 618 37.30 51.01 -54.13
N PHE A 619 36.98 49.86 -54.72
CA PHE A 619 36.96 48.56 -54.04
C PHE A 619 38.33 48.17 -53.48
N PHE A 620 39.39 48.22 -54.30
CA PHE A 620 40.75 47.97 -53.84
C PHE A 620 41.24 49.03 -52.86
N GLY A 621 40.78 50.28 -52.98
CA GLY A 621 41.06 51.35 -52.01
C GLY A 621 40.47 51.05 -50.62
N LEU A 622 39.29 50.43 -50.54
CA LEU A 622 38.70 50.00 -49.26
C LEU A 622 39.36 48.74 -48.69
N ILE A 623 39.76 47.79 -49.54
CA ILE A 623 40.38 46.53 -49.09
C ILE A 623 41.85 46.70 -48.70
N LEU A 624 42.61 47.52 -49.44
CA LEU A 624 44.05 47.71 -49.27
C LEU A 624 44.41 49.00 -48.51
N GLY A 625 43.46 49.93 -48.35
CA GLY A 625 43.71 51.24 -47.74
C GLY A 625 43.69 51.22 -46.21
N SER A 626 44.57 52.01 -45.59
CA SER A 626 44.73 52.11 -44.13
C SER A 626 43.66 52.96 -43.42
N GLU A 627 42.87 53.77 -44.15
CA GLU A 627 41.92 54.72 -43.56
C GLU A 627 40.45 54.24 -43.52
N SER A 628 40.14 53.12 -44.18
CA SER A 628 38.78 52.55 -44.22
C SER A 628 38.81 51.04 -44.42
N SER A 629 39.39 50.33 -43.44
CA SER A 629 39.49 48.88 -43.43
C SER A 629 38.12 48.18 -43.34
N LEU A 630 38.14 46.86 -43.58
CA LEU A 630 37.00 45.98 -43.35
C LEU A 630 36.43 46.16 -41.93
N PRO A 631 35.11 45.94 -41.75
CA PRO A 631 34.48 46.08 -40.45
C PRO A 631 35.06 45.09 -39.42
N GLU A 632 35.64 45.61 -38.33
CA GLU A 632 36.21 44.78 -37.24
C GLU A 632 35.18 44.35 -36.17
N PHE A 633 33.93 44.84 -36.29
CA PHE A 633 32.82 44.54 -35.38
C PHE A 633 33.17 44.67 -33.88
N GLU A 634 33.97 45.67 -33.47
CA GLU A 634 34.46 45.82 -32.09
C GLU A 634 33.35 45.84 -31.02
N GLN A 635 32.16 46.34 -31.35
CA GLN A 635 31.01 46.42 -30.45
C GLN A 635 30.28 45.08 -30.25
N MET A 636 30.64 44.03 -30.99
CA MET A 636 30.12 42.68 -30.78
C MET A 636 30.89 42.01 -29.64
N GLN A 637 30.19 41.67 -28.57
CA GLN A 637 30.83 41.28 -27.31
C GLN A 637 31.50 39.90 -27.36
N VAL A 638 30.97 38.98 -28.18
CA VAL A 638 31.49 37.60 -28.29
C VAL A 638 32.65 37.55 -29.30
N PRO A 639 33.89 37.24 -28.87
CA PRO A 639 35.05 37.24 -29.77
C PRO A 639 34.95 36.25 -30.94
N LYS A 640 34.37 35.07 -30.71
CA LYS A 640 34.19 34.05 -31.75
C LYS A 640 33.30 34.55 -32.89
N LEU A 641 32.16 35.16 -32.54
CA LEU A 641 31.23 35.71 -33.53
C LEU A 641 31.83 36.90 -34.28
N ARG A 642 32.69 37.70 -33.62
CA ARG A 642 33.46 38.75 -34.31
C ARG A 642 34.35 38.18 -35.40
N SER A 643 35.18 37.18 -35.08
CA SER A 643 36.04 36.55 -36.07
C SER A 643 35.24 35.91 -37.20
N GLU A 644 34.12 35.27 -36.87
CA GLU A 644 33.23 34.62 -37.84
C GLU A 644 32.59 35.66 -38.78
N ALA A 645 32.08 36.77 -38.25
CA ALA A 645 31.54 37.88 -39.05
C ALA A 645 32.58 38.47 -40.01
N CYS A 646 33.80 38.73 -39.53
CA CYS A 646 34.88 39.27 -40.37
C CYS A 646 35.24 38.31 -41.50
N VAL A 647 35.38 37.02 -41.19
CA VAL A 647 35.69 35.97 -42.17
C VAL A 647 34.57 35.83 -43.20
N GLU A 648 33.30 35.84 -42.78
CA GLU A 648 32.16 35.75 -43.70
C GLU A 648 32.04 37.00 -44.60
N VAL A 649 32.25 38.22 -44.07
CA VAL A 649 32.33 39.44 -44.90
C VAL A 649 33.45 39.33 -45.93
N ALA A 650 34.64 38.88 -45.52
CA ALA A 650 35.78 38.67 -46.42
C ALA A 650 35.45 37.66 -47.52
N LYS A 651 34.84 36.52 -47.18
CA LYS A 651 34.43 35.50 -48.16
C LYS A 651 33.40 36.04 -49.16
N SER A 652 32.33 36.67 -48.69
CA SER A 652 31.31 37.22 -49.58
C SER A 652 31.84 38.33 -50.49
N LEU A 653 32.79 39.15 -50.02
CA LEU A 653 33.46 40.14 -50.87
C LEU A 653 34.37 39.48 -51.92
N ALA A 654 35.07 38.40 -51.56
CA ALA A 654 35.87 37.63 -52.52
C ALA A 654 34.98 36.97 -53.58
N GLU A 655 33.86 36.36 -53.17
CA GLU A 655 32.88 35.76 -54.10
C GLU A 655 32.27 36.81 -55.04
N ALA A 656 31.92 37.99 -54.52
CA ALA A 656 31.46 39.11 -55.32
C ALA A 656 32.51 39.55 -56.35
N TYR A 657 33.79 39.58 -55.95
CA TYR A 657 34.90 39.87 -56.85
C TYR A 657 35.10 38.78 -57.90
N ASP A 658 34.96 37.50 -57.54
CA ASP A 658 35.10 36.37 -58.46
C ASP A 658 34.07 36.44 -59.59
N ILE A 659 32.82 36.80 -59.26
CA ILE A 659 31.75 37.01 -60.25
C ILE A 659 32.13 38.13 -61.22
N ILE A 660 32.61 39.28 -60.69
CA ILE A 660 33.05 40.41 -61.51
C ILE A 660 34.26 40.02 -62.38
N TYR A 661 35.24 39.32 -61.82
CA TYR A 661 36.46 38.90 -62.51
C TYR A 661 36.15 37.96 -63.67
N ASN A 662 35.31 36.95 -63.43
CA ASN A 662 34.90 35.99 -64.46
C ASN A 662 34.11 36.69 -65.58
N ALA A 663 33.22 37.62 -65.24
CA ALA A 663 32.47 38.39 -66.25
C ALA A 663 33.39 39.31 -67.08
N ILE A 664 34.43 39.90 -66.48
CA ILE A 664 35.42 40.71 -67.21
C ILE A 664 36.30 39.85 -68.12
N MET A 665 36.69 38.66 -67.67
CA MET A 665 37.59 37.77 -68.40
C MET A 665 36.90 36.99 -69.52
N ASP A 666 35.57 36.88 -69.50
CA ASP A 666 34.79 36.26 -70.56
C ASP A 666 34.88 37.08 -71.88
N PRO A 667 35.41 36.48 -72.97
CA PRO A 667 35.49 37.11 -74.29
C PRO A 667 34.14 37.58 -74.85
N SER A 668 33.02 36.98 -74.43
CA SER A 668 31.67 37.29 -74.91
C SER A 668 31.20 38.69 -74.50
N ASN A 669 31.76 39.24 -73.41
CA ASN A 669 31.38 40.52 -72.83
C ASN A 669 32.06 41.75 -73.46
N GLY A 670 33.03 41.54 -74.35
CA GLY A 670 33.57 42.58 -75.25
C GLY A 670 34.57 43.55 -74.63
N TYR A 671 35.18 43.24 -73.49
CA TYR A 671 36.23 44.07 -72.88
C TYR A 671 37.54 43.97 -73.69
N SER A 672 38.06 45.11 -74.17
CA SER A 672 39.22 45.17 -75.06
C SER A 672 40.58 44.90 -74.37
N ASP A 673 40.68 45.13 -73.06
CA ASP A 673 41.86 44.79 -72.24
C ASP A 673 41.46 44.36 -70.81
N PRO A 674 40.99 43.12 -70.62
CA PRO A 674 40.44 42.65 -69.35
C PRO A 674 41.50 42.53 -68.24
N ARG A 675 42.77 42.33 -68.59
CA ARG A 675 43.88 42.19 -67.61
C ARG A 675 44.34 43.51 -67.02
N SER A 676 44.18 44.63 -67.72
CA SER A 676 44.46 45.95 -67.15
C SER A 676 43.34 46.44 -66.22
N LEU A 677 42.11 45.97 -66.45
CA LEU A 677 40.93 46.32 -65.65
C LEU A 677 40.86 45.53 -64.33
N ALA A 678 41.11 44.21 -64.38
CA ALA A 678 41.14 43.33 -63.22
C ALA A 678 42.58 42.85 -62.92
N ARG A 679 43.38 43.71 -62.29
CA ARG A 679 44.82 43.50 -62.04
C ARG A 679 45.16 42.31 -61.14
N HIS A 680 44.25 41.94 -60.24
CA HIS A 680 44.49 40.92 -59.22
C HIS A 680 43.61 39.70 -59.50
N PRO A 681 44.16 38.48 -59.59
CA PRO A 681 43.33 37.29 -59.67
C PRO A 681 42.57 37.06 -58.34
N PRO A 682 41.40 36.40 -58.37
CA PRO A 682 40.65 35.89 -57.22
C PRO A 682 41.49 35.40 -56.05
N ASP A 683 42.46 34.51 -56.30
CA ASP A 683 43.31 33.91 -55.27
C ASP A 683 44.16 34.95 -54.53
N GLN A 684 44.59 36.01 -55.22
CA GLN A 684 45.34 37.10 -54.62
C GLN A 684 44.44 37.94 -53.71
N ILE A 685 43.18 38.17 -54.12
CA ILE A 685 42.20 38.91 -53.29
C ILE A 685 41.81 38.12 -52.05
N ARG A 686 41.62 36.80 -52.15
CA ARG A 686 41.40 35.93 -50.99
C ARG A 686 42.56 36.00 -50.00
N THR A 687 43.80 35.94 -50.51
CA THR A 687 45.02 36.08 -49.68
C THR A 687 45.09 37.45 -48.98
N ILE A 688 44.71 38.53 -49.67
CA ILE A 688 44.68 39.89 -49.11
C ILE A 688 43.61 40.02 -48.02
N LEU A 689 42.47 39.38 -48.19
CA LEU A 689 41.37 39.37 -47.23
C LEU A 689 41.58 38.40 -46.05
N GLY A 690 42.67 37.61 -46.06
CA GLY A 690 43.08 36.73 -44.97
C GLY A 690 42.23 35.46 -44.84
N ILE A 691 41.63 34.99 -45.94
CA ILE A 691 40.75 33.81 -46.02
C ILE A 691 41.33 32.67 -46.84
#